data_AF-A0A5C6G356-F1
#
_entry.id   AF-A0A5C6G356-F1
#
_cell.length_a   1.000
_cell.length_b   1.000
_cell.length_c   1.000
_cell.angle_alpha   90.00
_cell.angle_beta   90.00
_cell.angle_gamma   90.00
#
_symmetry.space_group_name_H-M   'P 1'
#
loop_
_entity.id
_entity.type
_entity.pdbx_description
1 polymer ?
#
loop_
_entity_poly.entity_id
_entity_poly.type
_entity_poly.pdbx_seq_one_letter_code
_entity_poly.pdbx_strand_id
1 'polypeptide(L)'
;MLFARTLQALLYHGIAWSQANVQSHHTPPSYTTVAEELGPYLSSEANIVLPSSKQGQELQVRASTPRVQPGYVAIVQVASEKDVQETIKYANRRSIPFLAVSGGHGWSSSLNNVRNGIQINMRKLNTTRLRDEGNSAIVGGGTMQYEITAALFNSGKRAGPLLGGGHSLLQGRHGFASDNLISARVVLADGSIKTVSNEQHPDLFWAMRGAGHNFGVVTSLEVKVYDASEKWTLVALSFTQDRLEAFFDTWNRLGESGRDDTGIVALVCVVARNEELDEHHPLINLQLIYEGEQAETAAYAAAFRRLSPVSDSTTTDIPWGNVFVASGVGRSSPVCRKDHNIQGHPSSLDAWDPTAMRRGYEVYANVTADKTFASSIWILESYGWKGVRAVAPGGSAVAPEERDRRLLTSLMLWWKGDRARDRDAAVLAGRTMQEVVGGKGVLKHTYVNYAKGGEELGRMSWLGWVVTGDGFRGVDVNEGKAIAHRGHKAKWPENTMAAFKSALEVGAHAIETDVHLSRDGVAVLSHDATLLRCFGIDKKLADCDWDYLSAVKTLREPRQGLPRLQDLLEWLVDADKLRDDERRPQPWVLLDIKLDDDPQALLDAIGSALSQVAPSTPWQRRVVLGCWNASVLKASRDTLPDYAVAHIGLSLSYARHFLPIPGVGFNMAFHTLVRPCQGPRFMRDVAEARRPPYAWTVNHPRWMRWCIERNGPGIALVDGVITDDPALYLDTCRRYEDEVRGGASRRDRASLTQTVGLALDMVTRHVVAKLIFWYRKHVQGRLDDLDLKTRRQIKRD
;
A
#
# COMPACT_ATOMS: atom_id res chain seq x y z
N MET A 1 40.35 38.32 15.16
CA MET A 1 41.11 37.21 14.52
C MET A 1 40.45 35.84 14.69
N LEU A 2 39.77 35.53 15.80
CA LEU A 2 39.02 34.26 15.93
C LEU A 2 37.84 34.17 14.94
N PHE A 3 37.10 35.27 14.74
CA PHE A 3 35.96 35.35 13.82
C PHE A 3 36.33 35.16 12.33
N ALA A 4 37.54 35.58 11.93
CA ALA A 4 38.05 35.38 10.57
C ALA A 4 38.51 33.93 10.32
N ARG A 5 39.03 33.25 11.35
CA ARG A 5 39.37 31.82 11.26
C ARG A 5 38.13 30.92 11.29
N THR A 6 37.06 31.33 11.99
CA THR A 6 35.78 30.62 11.95
C THR A 6 35.05 30.80 10.62
N LEU A 7 35.15 31.99 9.99
CA LEU A 7 34.59 32.21 8.65
C LEU A 7 35.35 31.42 7.57
N GLN A 8 36.67 31.24 7.72
CA GLN A 8 37.46 30.41 6.82
C GLN A 8 37.12 28.91 6.99
N ALA A 9 36.88 28.45 8.23
CA ALA A 9 36.42 27.07 8.49
C ALA A 9 34.97 26.82 8.01
N LEU A 10 34.10 27.82 8.06
CA LEU A 10 32.73 27.76 7.51
C LEU A 10 32.68 27.89 5.99
N LEU A 11 33.64 28.56 5.35
CA LEU A 11 33.82 28.55 3.91
C LEU A 11 34.41 27.21 3.40
N TYR A 12 35.23 26.52 4.20
CA TYR A 12 35.69 25.16 3.87
C TYR A 12 34.64 24.06 4.19
N HIS A 13 33.75 24.25 5.17
CA HIS A 13 32.65 23.31 5.46
C HIS A 13 31.36 23.58 4.65
N GLY A 14 31.14 24.81 4.20
CA GLY A 14 30.06 25.19 3.28
C GLY A 14 30.27 24.68 1.85
N ILE A 15 31.51 24.34 1.49
CA ILE A 15 31.84 23.67 0.21
C ILE A 15 31.71 22.13 0.33
N ALA A 16 31.63 21.58 1.54
CA ALA A 16 31.47 20.13 1.76
C ALA A 16 30.00 19.67 1.87
N TRP A 17 29.04 20.58 2.07
CA TRP A 17 27.59 20.27 2.11
C TRP A 17 26.79 20.74 0.88
N SER A 18 27.47 21.28 -0.13
CA SER A 18 26.99 21.35 -1.51
C SER A 18 27.53 20.22 -2.39
N GLN A 19 28.31 19.28 -1.82
CA GLN A 19 28.89 18.14 -2.55
C GLN A 19 28.21 16.78 -2.31
N ALA A 20 27.16 16.68 -1.49
CA ALA A 20 26.36 15.45 -1.37
C ALA A 20 25.18 15.37 -2.38
N ASN A 21 25.08 16.35 -3.28
CA ASN A 21 24.29 16.28 -4.51
C ASN A 21 25.13 16.68 -5.72
N VAL A 22 26.45 16.49 -5.62
CA VAL A 22 27.26 16.28 -6.83
C VAL A 22 26.95 14.85 -7.24
N GLN A 23 26.02 14.69 -8.19
CA GLN A 23 26.28 13.72 -9.24
C GLN A 23 27.72 14.03 -9.65
N SER A 24 28.68 13.19 -9.26
CA SER A 24 29.97 13.23 -9.90
C SER A 24 29.63 13.20 -11.37
N HIS A 25 29.94 14.26 -12.11
CA HIS A 25 30.08 14.18 -13.56
C HIS A 25 31.29 13.29 -13.85
N HIS A 26 31.30 12.06 -13.32
CA HIS A 26 31.98 10.97 -13.94
C HIS A 26 31.19 10.73 -15.21
N THR A 27 31.79 11.16 -16.32
CA THR A 27 31.39 10.66 -17.62
C THR A 27 31.22 9.15 -17.49
N PRO A 28 30.00 8.61 -17.69
CA PRO A 28 29.78 7.18 -17.53
C PRO A 28 30.76 6.44 -18.44
N PRO A 29 31.35 5.32 -17.97
CA PRO A 29 32.36 4.62 -18.74
C PRO A 29 31.78 4.21 -20.09
N SER A 30 32.60 4.31 -21.13
CA SER A 30 32.21 3.84 -22.46
C SER A 30 31.96 2.34 -22.42
N TYR A 31 31.20 1.84 -23.40
CA TYR A 31 31.07 0.40 -23.63
C TYR A 31 32.44 -0.30 -23.63
N THR A 32 33.43 0.26 -24.32
CA THR A 32 34.80 -0.29 -24.40
C THR A 32 35.44 -0.41 -23.02
N THR A 33 35.31 0.63 -22.19
CA THR A 33 35.83 0.60 -20.81
C THR A 33 35.17 -0.50 -19.99
N VAL A 34 33.85 -0.65 -20.09
CA VAL A 34 33.13 -1.74 -19.40
C VAL A 34 33.60 -3.10 -19.91
N ALA A 35 33.74 -3.26 -21.23
CA ALA A 35 34.15 -4.53 -21.82
C ALA A 35 35.57 -4.95 -21.39
N GLU A 36 36.53 -4.03 -21.39
CA GLU A 36 37.92 -4.29 -21.03
C GLU A 36 38.10 -4.59 -19.54
N GLU A 37 37.38 -3.89 -18.67
CA GLU A 37 37.58 -4.01 -17.24
C GLU A 37 36.73 -5.11 -16.57
N LEU A 38 35.50 -5.32 -17.03
CA LEU A 38 34.61 -6.37 -16.51
C LEU A 38 34.88 -7.71 -17.19
N GLY A 39 35.16 -7.72 -18.50
CA GLY A 39 35.33 -8.92 -19.31
C GLY A 39 36.24 -10.00 -18.69
N PRO A 40 37.44 -9.66 -18.17
CA PRO A 40 38.35 -10.63 -17.57
C PRO A 40 37.81 -11.36 -16.33
N TYR A 41 36.78 -10.84 -15.67
CA TYR A 41 36.18 -11.44 -14.48
C TYR A 41 34.96 -12.32 -14.80
N LEU A 42 34.45 -12.23 -16.04
CA LEU A 42 33.31 -13.02 -16.49
C LEU A 42 33.73 -14.40 -16.98
N SER A 43 32.79 -15.34 -16.97
CA SER A 43 32.97 -16.68 -17.53
C SER A 43 33.14 -16.63 -19.05
N SER A 44 33.76 -17.67 -19.62
CA SER A 44 33.97 -17.78 -21.07
C SER A 44 32.68 -17.80 -21.89
N GLU A 45 31.56 -18.16 -21.27
CA GLU A 45 30.24 -18.20 -21.89
C GLU A 45 29.47 -16.87 -21.73
N ALA A 46 29.98 -15.92 -20.96
CA ALA A 46 29.37 -14.60 -20.81
C ALA A 46 29.79 -13.67 -21.95
N ASN A 47 28.87 -12.79 -22.39
CA ASN A 47 29.14 -11.82 -23.45
C ASN A 47 28.75 -10.41 -23.00
N ILE A 48 29.59 -9.43 -23.30
CA ILE A 48 29.26 -8.00 -23.16
C ILE A 48 28.89 -7.47 -24.54
N VAL A 49 27.68 -6.91 -24.67
CA VAL A 49 27.08 -6.50 -25.94
C VAL A 49 26.87 -4.98 -25.93
N LEU A 50 27.27 -4.34 -27.03
CA LEU A 50 27.05 -2.92 -27.24
C LEU A 50 25.54 -2.64 -27.44
N PRO A 51 24.91 -1.77 -26.63
CA PRO A 51 23.46 -1.53 -26.71
C PRO A 51 22.98 -1.02 -28.07
N SER A 52 23.79 -0.25 -28.79
CA SER A 52 23.45 0.27 -30.12
C SER A 52 23.64 -0.73 -31.26
N SER A 53 24.27 -1.89 -31.01
CA SER A 53 24.38 -2.96 -32.00
C SER A 53 23.00 -3.59 -32.28
N LYS A 54 22.86 -4.25 -33.44
CA LYS A 54 21.62 -4.98 -33.80
C LYS A 54 21.19 -5.96 -32.68
N GLN A 55 22.13 -6.77 -32.20
CA GLN A 55 21.88 -7.71 -31.10
C GLN A 55 21.50 -6.96 -29.81
N GLY A 56 22.18 -5.85 -29.50
CA GLY A 56 21.87 -5.01 -28.34
C GLY A 56 20.46 -4.45 -28.38
N GLN A 57 20.00 -3.98 -29.54
CA GLN A 57 18.63 -3.47 -29.72
C GLN A 57 17.60 -4.58 -29.50
N GLU A 58 17.82 -5.78 -30.05
CA GLU A 58 16.94 -6.95 -29.86
C GLU A 58 16.84 -7.36 -28.36
N LEU A 59 17.95 -7.30 -27.62
CA LEU A 59 18.01 -7.62 -26.20
C LEU A 59 17.37 -6.58 -25.28
N GLN A 60 17.13 -5.36 -25.77
CA GLN A 60 16.47 -4.28 -25.03
C GLN A 60 14.95 -4.27 -25.20
N VAL A 61 14.41 -5.06 -26.13
CA VAL A 61 12.97 -5.11 -26.40
C VAL A 61 12.19 -5.70 -25.22
N ARG A 62 11.26 -4.91 -24.69
CA ARG A 62 10.32 -5.27 -23.62
C ARG A 62 8.88 -5.31 -24.13
N ALA A 63 7.97 -5.90 -23.35
CA ALA A 63 6.53 -5.90 -23.66
C ALA A 63 5.91 -4.49 -23.67
N SER A 64 6.59 -3.50 -23.06
CA SER A 64 6.13 -2.12 -22.88
C SER A 64 6.95 -1.09 -23.67
N THR A 65 7.58 -1.51 -24.77
CA THR A 65 8.40 -0.67 -25.67
C THR A 65 7.51 0.03 -26.70
N PRO A 66 7.71 1.32 -27.05
CA PRO A 66 8.79 2.24 -26.67
C PRO A 66 8.61 3.02 -25.35
N ARG A 67 7.48 2.93 -24.66
CA ARG A 67 7.21 3.74 -23.46
C ARG A 67 8.20 3.48 -22.32
N VAL A 68 8.63 2.23 -22.16
CA VAL A 68 9.60 1.82 -21.14
C VAL A 68 10.91 1.42 -21.81
N GLN A 69 11.87 2.34 -21.80
CA GLN A 69 13.20 2.22 -22.38
C GLN A 69 14.26 2.71 -21.38
N PRO A 70 14.72 1.83 -20.48
CA PRO A 70 15.91 2.08 -19.67
C PRO A 70 17.14 2.35 -20.56
N GLY A 71 18.01 3.27 -20.15
CA GLY A 71 19.21 3.61 -20.92
C GLY A 71 20.43 2.83 -20.42
N TYR A 72 21.12 2.13 -21.32
CA TYR A 72 22.28 1.30 -20.97
C TYR A 72 23.56 1.72 -21.70
N VAL A 73 24.71 1.55 -21.04
CA VAL A 73 26.06 1.65 -21.64
C VAL A 73 26.59 0.29 -22.09
N ALA A 74 26.13 -0.79 -21.45
CA ALA A 74 26.51 -2.17 -21.77
C ALA A 74 25.38 -3.14 -21.42
N ILE A 75 25.29 -4.25 -22.16
CA ILE A 75 24.42 -5.38 -21.85
C ILE A 75 25.32 -6.58 -21.56
N VAL A 76 25.23 -7.17 -20.37
CA VAL A 76 25.98 -8.37 -19.98
C VAL A 76 25.05 -9.56 -20.05
N GLN A 77 25.28 -10.46 -21.00
CA GLN A 77 24.60 -11.76 -21.07
C GLN A 77 25.31 -12.74 -20.14
N VAL A 78 24.80 -12.86 -18.92
CA VAL A 78 25.39 -13.72 -17.88
C VAL A 78 25.11 -15.19 -18.17
N ALA A 79 26.11 -16.06 -18.00
CA ALA A 79 25.99 -17.51 -18.20
C ALA A 79 26.12 -18.30 -16.89
N SER A 80 26.57 -17.64 -15.82
CA SER A 80 26.68 -18.20 -14.48
C SER A 80 26.25 -17.19 -13.42
N GLU A 81 26.01 -17.66 -12.20
CA GLU A 81 25.78 -16.79 -11.04
C GLU A 81 26.98 -15.89 -10.73
N LYS A 82 28.20 -16.37 -10.97
CA LYS A 82 29.42 -15.59 -10.78
C LYS A 82 29.44 -14.37 -11.70
N ASP A 83 28.95 -14.50 -12.93
CA ASP A 83 28.88 -13.37 -13.87
C ASP A 83 27.94 -12.27 -13.36
N VAL A 84 26.82 -12.65 -12.73
CA VAL A 84 25.90 -11.70 -12.07
C VAL A 84 26.62 -11.00 -10.92
N GLN A 85 27.27 -11.77 -10.05
CA GLN A 85 28.05 -11.25 -8.94
C GLN A 85 29.13 -10.25 -9.39
N GLU A 86 29.97 -10.61 -10.36
CA GLU A 86 31.05 -9.76 -10.81
C GLU A 86 30.54 -8.51 -11.54
N THR A 87 29.43 -8.63 -12.28
CA THR A 87 28.75 -7.48 -12.89
C THR A 87 28.23 -6.49 -11.83
N ILE A 88 27.59 -6.98 -10.75
CA ILE A 88 27.10 -6.13 -9.65
C ILE A 88 28.25 -5.48 -8.91
N LYS A 89 29.29 -6.25 -8.54
CA LYS A 89 30.49 -5.70 -7.89
C LYS A 89 31.15 -4.61 -8.73
N TYR A 90 31.29 -4.84 -10.03
CA TYR A 90 31.84 -3.86 -10.96
C TYR A 90 30.97 -2.60 -11.04
N ALA A 91 29.66 -2.77 -11.22
CA ALA A 91 28.71 -1.68 -11.28
C ALA A 91 28.79 -0.81 -10.01
N ASN A 92 28.85 -1.42 -8.82
CA ASN A 92 29.01 -0.71 -7.56
C ASN A 92 30.35 0.04 -7.46
N ARG A 93 31.48 -0.61 -7.80
CA ARG A 93 32.81 0.03 -7.80
C ARG A 93 32.85 1.26 -8.70
N ARG A 94 32.08 1.26 -9.79
CA ARG A 94 31.99 2.34 -10.77
C ARG A 94 30.78 3.25 -10.60
N SER A 95 29.96 3.03 -9.57
CA SER A 95 28.71 3.77 -9.32
C SER A 95 27.77 3.80 -10.54
N ILE A 96 27.68 2.68 -11.27
CA ILE A 96 26.82 2.50 -12.45
C ILE A 96 25.52 1.82 -12.00
N PRO A 97 24.33 2.35 -12.32
CA PRO A 97 23.07 1.65 -12.04
C PRO A 97 22.98 0.38 -12.90
N PHE A 98 22.31 -0.66 -12.40
CA PHE A 98 22.10 -1.90 -13.15
C PHE A 98 20.65 -2.37 -13.10
N LEU A 99 20.24 -3.14 -14.10
CA LEU A 99 18.92 -3.77 -14.15
C LEU A 99 19.02 -5.21 -14.65
N ALA A 100 18.54 -6.16 -13.85
CA ALA A 100 18.41 -7.55 -14.28
C ALA A 100 17.16 -7.74 -15.15
N VAL A 101 17.31 -8.49 -16.25
CA VAL A 101 16.24 -8.72 -17.22
C VAL A 101 16.17 -10.20 -17.59
N SER A 102 15.03 -10.82 -17.26
CA SER A 102 14.61 -12.16 -17.75
C SER A 102 13.52 -12.01 -18.83
N GLY A 103 12.25 -12.03 -18.44
CA GLY A 103 11.10 -12.01 -19.36
C GLY A 103 10.80 -10.68 -20.04
N GLY A 104 11.22 -9.55 -19.46
CA GLY A 104 10.90 -8.21 -20.00
C GLY A 104 9.41 -7.83 -19.94
N HIS A 105 8.60 -8.56 -19.15
CA HIS A 105 7.16 -8.35 -18.96
C HIS A 105 6.83 -7.35 -17.83
N GLY A 106 7.77 -6.50 -17.39
CA GLY A 106 7.49 -5.45 -16.39
C GLY A 106 7.09 -4.12 -17.04
N TRP A 107 6.02 -3.48 -16.55
CA TRP A 107 5.36 -2.35 -17.25
C TRP A 107 5.60 -1.02 -16.52
N SER A 108 6.33 -1.07 -15.41
CA SER A 108 6.54 0.08 -14.54
C SER A 108 7.33 1.18 -15.25
N SER A 109 6.82 2.40 -15.18
CA SER A 109 7.51 3.57 -15.72
C SER A 109 8.78 3.92 -14.93
N SER A 110 8.91 3.46 -13.68
CA SER A 110 10.09 3.69 -12.85
C SER A 110 11.38 3.09 -13.44
N LEU A 111 11.27 2.07 -14.29
CA LEU A 111 12.41 1.47 -14.98
C LEU A 111 13.15 2.45 -15.89
N ASN A 112 12.45 3.51 -16.35
CA ASN A 112 13.07 4.59 -17.12
C ASN A 112 14.04 5.45 -16.29
N ASN A 113 14.09 5.29 -14.97
CA ASN A 113 15.06 6.00 -14.13
C ASN A 113 16.48 5.45 -14.28
N VAL A 114 16.64 4.23 -14.81
CA VAL A 114 17.96 3.68 -15.14
C VAL A 114 18.49 4.43 -16.37
N ARG A 115 19.54 5.23 -16.15
CA ARG A 115 20.27 5.98 -17.17
C ARG A 115 21.72 5.56 -17.15
N ASN A 116 22.30 5.35 -18.33
CA ASN A 116 23.68 4.94 -18.50
C ASN A 116 24.05 3.69 -17.67
N GLY A 117 23.10 2.74 -17.54
CA GLY A 117 23.27 1.58 -16.68
C GLY A 117 23.84 0.34 -17.37
N ILE A 118 23.96 -0.75 -16.62
CA ILE A 118 24.28 -2.08 -17.15
C ILE A 118 23.02 -2.95 -17.14
N GLN A 119 22.64 -3.49 -18.30
CA GLN A 119 21.61 -4.52 -18.36
C GLN A 119 22.24 -5.88 -18.03
N ILE A 120 21.80 -6.54 -16.97
CA ILE A 120 22.17 -7.92 -16.65
C ILE A 120 21.13 -8.84 -17.32
N ASN A 121 21.44 -9.33 -18.51
CA ASN A 121 20.55 -10.20 -19.26
C ASN A 121 20.70 -11.65 -18.77
N MET A 122 19.65 -12.16 -18.13
CA MET A 122 19.65 -13.44 -17.42
C MET A 122 19.41 -14.65 -18.32
N ARG A 123 19.18 -14.46 -19.63
CA ARG A 123 18.57 -15.49 -20.50
C ARG A 123 19.39 -16.76 -20.70
N LYS A 124 20.71 -16.75 -20.48
CA LYS A 124 21.50 -18.00 -20.54
C LYS A 124 21.35 -18.85 -19.25
N LEU A 125 20.77 -18.30 -18.18
CA LEU A 125 20.39 -19.03 -16.97
C LEU A 125 18.97 -19.61 -17.11
N ASN A 126 18.70 -20.36 -18.18
CA ASN A 126 17.36 -20.81 -18.58
C ASN A 126 17.13 -22.33 -18.45
N THR A 127 17.78 -22.99 -17.50
CA THR A 127 17.65 -24.45 -17.30
C THR A 127 16.50 -24.79 -16.36
N THR A 128 15.92 -25.99 -16.55
CA THR A 128 14.95 -26.60 -15.62
C THR A 128 15.35 -28.06 -15.42
N ARG A 129 15.53 -28.50 -14.18
CA ARG A 129 15.98 -29.86 -13.83
C ARG A 129 15.17 -30.39 -12.66
N LEU A 130 14.58 -31.57 -12.81
CA LEU A 130 13.92 -32.27 -11.70
C LEU A 130 14.93 -32.67 -10.62
N ARG A 131 14.46 -32.70 -9.37
CA ARG A 131 15.17 -33.17 -8.18
C ARG A 131 14.21 -33.99 -7.32
N ASP A 132 14.77 -34.65 -6.30
CA ASP A 132 14.04 -35.36 -5.25
C ASP A 132 12.97 -36.30 -5.84
N GLU A 133 13.41 -37.15 -6.77
CA GLU A 133 12.56 -38.14 -7.45
C GLU A 133 11.35 -37.53 -8.19
N GLY A 134 11.42 -36.24 -8.51
CA GLY A 134 10.38 -35.50 -9.24
C GLY A 134 9.40 -34.72 -8.36
N ASN A 135 9.71 -34.52 -7.08
CA ASN A 135 8.92 -33.69 -6.15
C ASN A 135 9.31 -32.20 -6.19
N SER A 136 10.50 -31.89 -6.71
CA SER A 136 11.00 -30.52 -6.83
C SER A 136 11.73 -30.32 -8.17
N ALA A 137 11.96 -29.05 -8.53
CA ALA A 137 12.77 -28.69 -9.68
C ALA A 137 13.66 -27.49 -9.40
N ILE A 138 14.89 -27.53 -9.92
CA ILE A 138 15.78 -26.38 -10.00
C ILE A 138 15.53 -25.67 -11.31
N VAL A 139 15.14 -24.40 -11.21
CA VAL A 139 14.84 -23.51 -12.33
C VAL A 139 15.85 -22.36 -12.31
N GLY A 140 16.48 -22.08 -13.44
CA GLY A 140 17.33 -20.89 -13.59
C GLY A 140 16.52 -19.59 -13.57
N GLY A 141 17.06 -18.52 -12.98
CA GLY A 141 16.37 -17.23 -12.86
C GLY A 141 16.11 -16.51 -14.18
N GLY A 142 16.74 -16.99 -15.26
CA GLY A 142 16.51 -16.55 -16.63
C GLY A 142 15.34 -17.23 -17.31
N THR A 143 14.89 -18.41 -16.86
CA THR A 143 13.95 -19.30 -17.57
C THR A 143 12.57 -18.67 -17.77
N MET A 144 11.99 -18.78 -18.97
CA MET A 144 10.61 -18.34 -19.22
C MET A 144 9.60 -19.40 -18.78
N GLN A 145 8.40 -18.97 -18.37
CA GLN A 145 7.35 -19.89 -17.93
C GLN A 145 7.03 -20.99 -18.96
N TYR A 146 6.98 -20.67 -20.26
CA TYR A 146 6.71 -21.69 -21.27
C TYR A 146 7.84 -22.74 -21.39
N GLU A 147 9.09 -22.36 -21.09
CA GLU A 147 10.24 -23.27 -21.09
C GLU A 147 10.16 -24.22 -19.89
N ILE A 148 9.76 -23.70 -18.73
CA ILE A 148 9.51 -24.49 -17.51
C ILE A 148 8.38 -25.48 -17.77
N THR A 149 7.23 -25.00 -18.28
CA THR A 149 6.07 -25.84 -18.59
C THR A 149 6.45 -26.96 -19.55
N ALA A 150 7.13 -26.65 -20.66
CA ALA A 150 7.53 -27.66 -21.64
C ALA A 150 8.52 -28.68 -21.05
N ALA A 151 9.52 -28.24 -20.31
CA ALA A 151 10.55 -29.11 -19.73
C ALA A 151 9.95 -30.09 -18.70
N LEU A 152 9.08 -29.60 -17.81
CA LEU A 152 8.46 -30.43 -16.78
C LEU A 152 7.40 -31.36 -17.38
N PHE A 153 6.60 -30.89 -18.33
CA PHE A 153 5.53 -31.69 -18.93
C PHE A 153 6.06 -32.92 -19.66
N ASN A 154 7.23 -32.82 -20.31
CA ASN A 154 7.91 -33.97 -20.91
C ASN A 154 8.26 -35.09 -19.92
N SER A 155 8.29 -34.76 -18.62
CA SER A 155 8.49 -35.72 -17.52
C SER A 155 7.19 -36.04 -16.77
N GLY A 156 6.03 -35.66 -17.31
CA GLY A 156 4.72 -35.84 -16.66
C GLY A 156 4.48 -34.89 -15.48
N LYS A 157 5.20 -33.76 -15.41
CA LYS A 157 5.20 -32.85 -14.27
C LYS A 157 4.76 -31.41 -14.63
N ARG A 158 4.40 -30.61 -13.63
CA ARG A 158 4.02 -29.18 -13.75
C ARG A 158 4.51 -28.36 -12.55
N ALA A 159 4.85 -27.09 -12.82
CA ALA A 159 5.16 -26.06 -11.82
C ALA A 159 5.09 -24.66 -12.45
N GLY A 160 5.16 -23.62 -11.63
CA GLY A 160 5.32 -22.24 -12.10
C GLY A 160 5.82 -21.35 -10.96
N PRO A 161 7.09 -20.89 -10.99
CA PRO A 161 7.58 -19.92 -10.02
C PRO A 161 7.27 -18.48 -10.39
N LEU A 162 7.01 -17.65 -9.38
CA LEU A 162 6.97 -16.20 -9.51
C LEU A 162 7.34 -15.53 -8.19
N LEU A 163 8.05 -14.40 -8.23
CA LEU A 163 8.52 -13.69 -7.02
C LEU A 163 7.48 -12.69 -6.45
N GLY A 164 6.51 -12.27 -7.27
CA GLY A 164 5.50 -11.28 -6.89
C GLY A 164 4.16 -11.87 -6.48
N GLY A 165 4.12 -13.11 -5.98
CA GLY A 165 2.88 -13.86 -5.79
C GLY A 165 2.70 -14.91 -6.88
N GLY A 166 1.87 -14.62 -7.87
CA GLY A 166 1.65 -15.42 -9.07
C GLY A 166 0.33 -16.17 -9.06
N HIS A 167 -0.71 -15.52 -9.59
CA HIS A 167 -1.96 -16.16 -9.95
C HIS A 167 -1.76 -17.20 -11.04
N SER A 168 -2.40 -18.36 -10.90
CA SER A 168 -2.33 -19.43 -11.89
C SER A 168 -3.50 -20.40 -11.74
N LEU A 169 -3.70 -21.24 -12.77
CA LEU A 169 -4.70 -22.33 -12.73
C LEU A 169 -4.50 -23.30 -11.56
N LEU A 170 -3.27 -23.41 -11.02
CA LEU A 170 -2.92 -24.35 -9.95
C LEU A 170 -3.15 -23.79 -8.54
N GLN A 171 -3.45 -22.49 -8.42
CA GLN A 171 -3.41 -21.82 -7.13
C GLN A 171 -4.46 -22.34 -6.13
N GLY A 172 -5.59 -22.83 -6.64
CA GLY A 172 -6.65 -23.34 -5.79
C GLY A 172 -6.26 -24.62 -5.06
N ARG A 173 -5.26 -25.38 -5.53
CA ARG A 173 -4.70 -26.52 -4.77
C ARG A 173 -3.40 -26.19 -4.06
N HIS A 174 -2.57 -25.32 -4.65
CA HIS A 174 -1.17 -25.19 -4.24
C HIS A 174 -0.78 -23.79 -3.76
N GLY A 175 -1.73 -22.86 -3.64
CA GLY A 175 -1.44 -21.46 -3.31
C GLY A 175 -0.77 -20.72 -4.46
N PHE A 176 -0.31 -19.50 -4.20
CA PHE A 176 0.37 -18.72 -5.25
C PHE A 176 1.64 -19.42 -5.75
N ALA A 177 2.08 -19.09 -6.96
CA ALA A 177 3.36 -19.58 -7.50
C ALA A 177 4.52 -19.42 -6.50
N SER A 178 4.59 -18.28 -5.81
CA SER A 178 5.57 -17.98 -4.77
C SER A 178 5.46 -18.85 -3.51
N ASP A 179 4.26 -19.36 -3.16
CA ASP A 179 4.05 -20.24 -2.00
C ASP A 179 4.69 -21.62 -2.19
N ASN A 180 5.03 -21.94 -3.44
CA ASN A 180 5.64 -23.20 -3.86
C ASN A 180 7.17 -23.12 -3.96
N LEU A 181 7.77 -22.00 -3.58
CA LEU A 181 9.21 -21.86 -3.48
C LEU A 181 9.74 -22.65 -2.27
N ILE A 182 10.81 -23.42 -2.47
CA ILE A 182 11.53 -24.16 -1.42
C ILE A 182 12.79 -23.41 -1.02
N SER A 183 13.58 -23.00 -2.01
CA SER A 183 14.79 -22.22 -1.79
C SER A 183 15.12 -21.35 -3.02
N ALA A 184 15.97 -20.36 -2.85
CA ALA A 184 16.51 -19.58 -3.98
C ALA A 184 17.98 -19.25 -3.79
N ARG A 185 18.70 -19.14 -4.90
CA ARG A 185 20.02 -18.51 -4.95
C ARG A 185 19.89 -17.08 -5.41
N VAL A 186 20.45 -16.16 -4.63
CA VAL A 186 20.26 -14.72 -4.79
C VAL A 186 21.60 -14.02 -4.75
N VAL A 187 21.87 -13.16 -5.71
CA VAL A 187 22.96 -12.18 -5.65
C VAL A 187 22.42 -10.87 -5.12
N LEU A 188 22.90 -10.44 -3.96
CA LEU A 188 22.48 -9.20 -3.30
C LEU A 188 23.12 -7.97 -3.94
N ALA A 189 22.66 -6.79 -3.53
CA ALA A 189 23.13 -5.52 -4.05
C ALA A 189 24.64 -5.29 -3.82
N ASP A 190 25.26 -5.88 -2.81
CA ASP A 190 26.71 -5.81 -2.56
C ASP A 190 27.52 -6.83 -3.40
N GLY A 191 26.83 -7.67 -4.16
CA GLY A 191 27.40 -8.77 -4.93
C GLY A 191 27.58 -10.06 -4.13
N SER A 192 27.22 -10.12 -2.85
CA SER A 192 27.26 -11.38 -2.09
C SER A 192 26.20 -12.37 -2.60
N ILE A 193 26.55 -13.66 -2.58
CA ILE A 193 25.65 -14.74 -2.98
C ILE A 193 25.07 -15.36 -1.72
N LYS A 194 23.75 -15.53 -1.69
CA LYS A 194 23.02 -16.16 -0.59
C LYS A 194 22.12 -17.28 -1.10
N THR A 195 22.07 -18.37 -0.34
CA THR A 195 20.96 -19.32 -0.40
C THR A 195 19.92 -18.85 0.60
N VAL A 196 18.68 -18.72 0.15
CA VAL A 196 17.55 -18.31 0.98
C VAL A 196 16.51 -19.43 1.02
N SER A 197 16.05 -19.80 2.22
CA SER A 197 15.03 -20.81 2.49
C SER A 197 14.38 -20.53 3.85
N ASN A 198 13.50 -21.41 4.34
CA ASN A 198 12.98 -21.29 5.70
C ASN A 198 14.06 -21.49 6.78
N GLU A 199 15.16 -22.16 6.44
CA GLU A 199 16.26 -22.49 7.35
C GLU A 199 17.45 -21.52 7.21
N GLN A 200 17.56 -20.83 6.06
CA GLN A 200 18.67 -19.91 5.76
C GLN A 200 18.12 -18.56 5.30
N HIS A 201 18.41 -17.48 6.04
CA HIS A 201 17.88 -16.14 5.74
C HIS A 201 16.34 -16.11 5.54
N PRO A 202 15.56 -16.59 6.54
CA PRO A 202 14.12 -16.77 6.43
C PRO A 202 13.34 -15.47 6.20
N ASP A 203 13.87 -14.34 6.68
CA ASP A 203 13.37 -12.99 6.43
C ASP A 203 13.46 -12.60 4.95
N LEU A 204 14.63 -12.82 4.34
CA LEU A 204 14.84 -12.60 2.92
C LEU A 204 14.04 -13.60 2.07
N PHE A 205 13.94 -14.84 2.51
CA PHE A 205 13.11 -15.85 1.84
C PHE A 205 11.62 -15.50 1.87
N TRP A 206 11.11 -15.00 2.99
CA TRP A 206 9.78 -14.45 3.11
C TRP A 206 9.56 -13.30 2.12
N ALA A 207 10.52 -12.37 2.02
CA ALA A 207 10.45 -11.22 1.13
C ALA A 207 10.41 -11.64 -0.36
N MET A 208 11.21 -12.64 -0.75
CA MET A 208 11.22 -13.19 -2.11
C MET A 208 9.90 -13.85 -2.51
N ARG A 209 9.05 -14.22 -1.54
CA ARG A 209 7.73 -14.81 -1.78
C ARG A 209 6.63 -13.74 -1.73
N GLY A 210 6.71 -12.74 -2.61
CA GLY A 210 5.63 -11.76 -2.79
C GLY A 210 6.09 -10.34 -3.10
N ALA A 211 7.28 -9.93 -2.63
CA ALA A 211 7.78 -8.57 -2.85
C ALA A 211 8.52 -8.40 -4.19
N GLY A 212 8.46 -9.38 -5.09
CA GLY A 212 9.07 -9.30 -6.41
C GLY A 212 10.61 -9.28 -6.37
N HIS A 213 11.21 -8.45 -7.19
CA HIS A 213 12.65 -8.44 -7.48
C HIS A 213 13.47 -7.43 -6.63
N ASN A 214 12.88 -6.88 -5.57
CA ASN A 214 13.45 -5.75 -4.83
C ASN A 214 14.75 -6.05 -4.06
N PHE A 215 14.95 -7.31 -3.65
CA PHE A 215 15.98 -7.65 -2.67
C PHE A 215 17.23 -8.33 -3.26
N GLY A 216 17.27 -8.53 -4.57
CA GLY A 216 18.43 -9.11 -5.25
C GLY A 216 18.09 -9.78 -6.58
N VAL A 217 19.14 -10.22 -7.27
CA VAL A 217 19.02 -10.94 -8.54
C VAL A 217 18.97 -12.43 -8.25
N VAL A 218 17.80 -13.03 -8.44
CA VAL A 218 17.61 -14.48 -8.31
C VAL A 218 18.24 -15.17 -9.52
N THR A 219 19.22 -16.04 -9.26
CA THR A 219 19.95 -16.81 -10.28
C THR A 219 19.42 -18.22 -10.43
N SER A 220 18.82 -18.78 -9.37
CA SER A 220 18.21 -20.10 -9.36
C SER A 220 17.12 -20.21 -8.30
N LEU A 221 16.09 -21.01 -8.58
CA LEU A 221 14.94 -21.28 -7.72
C LEU A 221 14.78 -22.79 -7.58
N GLU A 222 14.52 -23.28 -6.37
CA GLU A 222 14.04 -24.63 -6.13
C GLU A 222 12.56 -24.57 -5.81
N VAL A 223 11.74 -25.25 -6.61
CA VAL A 223 10.27 -25.13 -6.55
C VAL A 223 9.64 -26.50 -6.36
N LYS A 224 8.50 -26.55 -5.68
CA LYS A 224 7.66 -27.75 -5.64
C LYS A 224 7.13 -28.08 -7.04
N VAL A 225 7.05 -29.36 -7.33
CA VAL A 225 6.59 -29.90 -8.61
C VAL A 225 5.42 -30.86 -8.36
N TYR A 226 4.46 -30.86 -9.28
CA TYR A 226 3.24 -31.67 -9.19
C TYR A 226 3.08 -32.53 -10.44
N ASP A 227 2.34 -33.63 -10.32
CA ASP A 227 1.98 -34.46 -11.47
C ASP A 227 1.07 -33.70 -12.43
N ALA A 228 1.23 -33.97 -13.73
CA ALA A 228 0.49 -33.35 -14.82
C ALA A 228 -0.26 -34.40 -15.67
N SER A 229 -0.73 -35.46 -15.02
CA SER A 229 -1.44 -36.58 -15.66
C SER A 229 -2.85 -36.22 -16.11
N GLU A 230 -3.42 -35.17 -15.55
CA GLU A 230 -4.82 -34.83 -15.71
C GLU A 230 -5.07 -34.10 -17.04
N LYS A 231 -6.25 -34.37 -17.61
CA LYS A 231 -6.76 -33.67 -18.79
C LYS A 231 -7.58 -32.46 -18.39
N TRP A 232 -7.61 -31.47 -19.25
CA TRP A 232 -8.29 -30.20 -19.00
C TRP A 232 -9.41 -29.95 -19.99
N THR A 233 -10.41 -29.23 -19.51
CA THR A 233 -11.53 -28.77 -20.32
C THR A 233 -11.55 -27.25 -20.36
N LEU A 234 -11.79 -26.71 -21.54
CA LEU A 234 -12.00 -25.29 -21.80
C LEU A 234 -13.41 -25.11 -22.37
N VAL A 235 -14.24 -24.32 -21.70
CA VAL A 235 -15.52 -23.83 -22.23
C VAL A 235 -15.34 -22.35 -22.55
N ALA A 236 -15.57 -21.95 -23.80
CA ALA A 236 -15.50 -20.55 -24.23
C ALA A 236 -16.89 -20.09 -24.70
N LEU A 237 -17.40 -19.06 -24.05
CA LEU A 237 -18.72 -18.47 -24.29
C LEU A 237 -18.59 -16.98 -24.59
N SER A 238 -19.29 -16.48 -25.61
CA SER A 238 -19.33 -15.04 -25.93
C SER A 238 -20.74 -14.49 -25.75
N PHE A 239 -20.84 -13.29 -25.18
CA PHE A 239 -22.10 -12.59 -24.94
C PHE A 239 -22.03 -11.16 -25.46
N THR A 240 -23.17 -10.68 -25.96
CA THR A 240 -23.42 -9.28 -26.27
C THR A 240 -23.71 -8.48 -25.01
N GLN A 241 -23.58 -7.16 -25.10
CA GLN A 241 -23.64 -6.27 -23.94
C GLN A 241 -24.99 -6.24 -23.20
N ASP A 242 -26.08 -6.66 -23.85
CA ASP A 242 -27.44 -6.74 -23.28
C ASP A 242 -27.58 -7.88 -22.25
N ARG A 243 -26.55 -8.71 -22.10
CA ARG A 243 -26.45 -9.73 -21.04
C ARG A 243 -25.53 -9.31 -19.90
N LEU A 244 -24.95 -8.10 -19.92
CA LEU A 244 -23.87 -7.71 -19.00
C LEU A 244 -24.26 -7.86 -17.53
N GLU A 245 -25.40 -7.31 -17.12
CA GLU A 245 -25.83 -7.33 -15.73
C GLU A 245 -26.12 -8.76 -15.27
N ALA A 246 -26.91 -9.50 -16.06
CA ALA A 246 -27.23 -10.90 -15.79
C ALA A 246 -26.00 -11.81 -15.77
N PHE A 247 -24.97 -11.49 -16.56
CA PHE A 247 -23.69 -12.18 -16.58
C PHE A 247 -22.95 -12.01 -15.24
N PHE A 248 -22.80 -10.78 -14.75
CA PHE A 248 -22.14 -10.51 -13.48
C PHE A 248 -22.94 -11.01 -12.27
N ASP A 249 -24.28 -10.92 -12.30
CA ASP A 249 -25.14 -11.54 -11.28
C ASP A 249 -24.99 -13.06 -11.24
N THR A 250 -24.83 -13.69 -12.41
CA THR A 250 -24.58 -15.14 -12.49
C THR A 250 -23.21 -15.49 -11.93
N TRP A 251 -22.18 -14.70 -12.22
CA TRP A 251 -20.84 -14.90 -11.65
C TRP A 251 -20.86 -14.79 -10.12
N ASN A 252 -21.46 -13.73 -9.56
CA ASN A 252 -21.54 -13.53 -8.11
C ASN A 252 -22.25 -14.68 -7.39
N ARG A 253 -23.42 -15.11 -7.89
CA ARG A 253 -24.18 -16.23 -7.30
C ARG A 253 -23.38 -17.53 -7.25
N LEU A 254 -22.56 -17.78 -8.28
CA LEU A 254 -21.68 -18.96 -8.29
C LEU A 254 -20.60 -18.85 -7.20
N GLY A 255 -20.04 -17.66 -6.99
CA GLY A 255 -19.03 -17.43 -5.94
C GLY A 255 -19.58 -17.45 -4.51
N GLU A 256 -20.82 -17.00 -4.28
CA GLU A 256 -21.50 -17.07 -2.97
C GLU A 256 -21.80 -18.50 -2.54
N SER A 257 -22.07 -19.40 -3.49
CA SER A 257 -22.42 -20.79 -3.21
C SER A 257 -21.28 -21.65 -2.66
N GLY A 258 -20.11 -21.06 -2.39
CA GLY A 258 -18.91 -21.73 -1.87
C GLY A 258 -18.18 -22.61 -2.89
N ARG A 259 -18.65 -22.64 -4.14
CA ARG A 259 -18.13 -23.50 -5.22
C ARG A 259 -16.76 -23.05 -5.76
N ASP A 260 -16.35 -21.81 -5.47
CA ASP A 260 -15.03 -21.25 -5.83
C ASP A 260 -13.86 -21.88 -5.02
N ASP A 261 -14.15 -22.78 -4.07
CA ASP A 261 -13.13 -23.46 -3.25
C ASP A 261 -12.78 -24.88 -3.75
N THR A 262 -13.31 -25.29 -4.90
CA THR A 262 -13.11 -26.64 -5.50
C THR A 262 -11.72 -26.87 -6.11
N GLY A 263 -10.84 -25.87 -6.04
CA GLY A 263 -9.39 -26.06 -6.14
C GLY A 263 -8.79 -25.96 -7.55
N ILE A 264 -9.52 -26.22 -8.64
CA ILE A 264 -9.03 -25.99 -10.02
C ILE A 264 -10.17 -25.62 -10.98
N VAL A 265 -10.80 -24.48 -10.73
CA VAL A 265 -11.63 -23.80 -11.72
C VAL A 265 -11.09 -22.38 -11.85
N ALA A 266 -10.87 -21.93 -13.08
CA ALA A 266 -10.58 -20.54 -13.37
C ALA A 266 -11.65 -19.98 -14.31
N LEU A 267 -12.21 -18.84 -13.95
CA LEU A 267 -13.08 -18.04 -14.80
C LEU A 267 -12.25 -16.85 -15.27
N VAL A 268 -11.92 -16.85 -16.56
CA VAL A 268 -11.20 -15.76 -17.21
C VAL A 268 -12.14 -15.13 -18.23
N CYS A 269 -12.59 -13.92 -17.94
CA CYS A 269 -13.39 -13.13 -18.86
C CYS A 269 -12.55 -12.04 -19.50
N VAL A 270 -12.75 -11.85 -20.80
CA VAL A 270 -12.09 -10.82 -21.60
C VAL A 270 -13.16 -10.03 -22.33
N VAL A 271 -13.28 -8.74 -22.01
CA VAL A 271 -14.03 -7.80 -22.84
C VAL A 271 -13.12 -7.31 -23.95
N ALA A 272 -13.52 -7.58 -25.20
CA ALA A 272 -12.73 -7.30 -26.40
C ALA A 272 -13.62 -6.88 -27.57
N ARG A 273 -13.11 -6.03 -28.47
CA ARG A 273 -13.77 -5.77 -29.76
C ARG A 273 -13.58 -6.96 -30.71
N ASN A 274 -14.67 -7.36 -31.36
CA ASN A 274 -14.65 -8.31 -32.46
C ASN A 274 -15.69 -7.87 -33.51
N GLU A 275 -15.22 -7.12 -34.52
CA GLU A 275 -16.07 -6.52 -35.55
C GLU A 275 -16.80 -7.57 -36.41
N GLU A 276 -16.33 -8.82 -36.46
CA GLU A 276 -16.99 -9.91 -37.20
C GLU A 276 -18.28 -10.37 -36.53
N LEU A 277 -18.38 -10.22 -35.20
CA LEU A 277 -19.52 -10.68 -34.40
C LEU A 277 -20.41 -9.53 -33.91
N ASP A 278 -19.83 -8.36 -33.62
CA ASP A 278 -20.55 -7.12 -33.34
C ASP A 278 -19.71 -5.92 -33.81
N GLU A 279 -20.18 -5.25 -34.87
CA GLU A 279 -19.47 -4.12 -35.49
C GLU A 279 -19.32 -2.92 -34.55
N HIS A 280 -20.26 -2.74 -33.62
CA HIS A 280 -20.37 -1.51 -32.85
C HIS A 280 -19.89 -1.66 -31.41
N HIS A 281 -20.07 -2.84 -30.81
CA HIS A 281 -19.90 -3.04 -29.38
C HIS A 281 -18.90 -4.14 -29.02
N PRO A 282 -18.10 -3.96 -27.95
CA PRO A 282 -17.31 -5.03 -27.39
C PRO A 282 -18.12 -6.26 -26.96
N LEU A 283 -17.52 -7.44 -27.09
CA LEU A 283 -18.09 -8.69 -26.58
C LEU A 283 -17.55 -9.03 -25.20
N ILE A 284 -18.38 -9.70 -24.40
CA ILE A 284 -18.00 -10.30 -23.12
C ILE A 284 -17.65 -11.76 -23.39
N ASN A 285 -16.36 -12.12 -23.33
CA ASN A 285 -15.88 -13.47 -23.66
C ASN A 285 -15.42 -14.18 -22.40
N LEU A 286 -16.19 -15.17 -21.94
CA LEU A 286 -15.88 -15.98 -20.77
C LEU A 286 -15.19 -17.28 -21.18
N GLN A 287 -14.06 -17.57 -20.56
CA GLN A 287 -13.43 -18.89 -20.56
C GLN A 287 -13.54 -19.51 -19.18
N LEU A 288 -14.08 -20.73 -19.13
CA LEU A 288 -14.03 -21.60 -17.95
C LEU A 288 -12.97 -22.66 -18.20
N ILE A 289 -11.94 -22.69 -17.37
CA ILE A 289 -10.80 -23.60 -17.49
C ILE A 289 -10.76 -24.47 -16.23
N TYR A 290 -10.89 -25.77 -16.39
CA TYR A 290 -10.91 -26.70 -15.25
C TYR A 290 -10.31 -28.06 -15.59
N GLU A 291 -9.89 -28.77 -14.55
CA GLU A 291 -9.29 -30.09 -14.65
C GLU A 291 -10.38 -31.19 -14.64
N GLY A 292 -10.33 -32.13 -15.59
CA GLY A 292 -11.22 -33.28 -15.73
C GLY A 292 -12.65 -32.96 -16.21
N GLU A 293 -13.55 -33.94 -16.05
CA GLU A 293 -14.99 -33.86 -16.31
C GLU A 293 -15.79 -33.82 -14.99
N GLN A 294 -15.54 -32.84 -14.13
CA GLN A 294 -16.23 -32.77 -12.84
C GLN A 294 -17.68 -32.28 -13.02
N ALA A 295 -18.66 -33.03 -12.49
CA ALA A 295 -20.07 -32.65 -12.55
C ALA A 295 -20.34 -31.27 -11.91
N GLU A 296 -19.54 -30.88 -10.91
CA GLU A 296 -19.61 -29.58 -10.25
C GLU A 296 -19.24 -28.41 -11.20
N THR A 297 -18.32 -28.63 -12.14
CA THR A 297 -17.89 -27.59 -13.11
C THR A 297 -18.85 -27.48 -14.29
N ALA A 298 -19.53 -28.58 -14.67
CA ALA A 298 -20.62 -28.54 -15.65
C ALA A 298 -21.75 -27.58 -15.24
N ALA A 299 -21.98 -27.41 -13.92
CA ALA A 299 -22.97 -26.45 -13.42
C ALA A 299 -22.60 -24.99 -13.68
N TYR A 300 -21.30 -24.63 -13.69
CA TYR A 300 -20.84 -23.28 -14.04
C TYR A 300 -21.14 -22.98 -15.51
N ALA A 301 -20.69 -23.87 -16.41
CA ALA A 301 -20.94 -23.72 -17.85
C ALA A 301 -22.44 -23.67 -18.15
N ALA A 302 -23.24 -24.53 -17.52
CA ALA A 302 -24.69 -24.53 -17.67
C ALA A 302 -25.33 -23.21 -17.18
N ALA A 303 -24.81 -22.60 -16.11
CA ALA A 303 -25.32 -21.33 -15.59
C ALA A 303 -25.14 -20.18 -16.57
N PHE A 304 -23.97 -20.06 -17.19
CA PHE A 304 -23.72 -19.05 -18.21
C PHE A 304 -24.42 -19.35 -19.55
N ARG A 305 -24.53 -20.62 -19.95
CA ARG A 305 -25.30 -21.03 -21.15
C ARG A 305 -26.78 -20.63 -21.10
N ARG A 306 -27.39 -20.61 -19.91
CA ARG A 306 -28.78 -20.14 -19.72
C ARG A 306 -28.98 -18.66 -20.06
N LEU A 307 -27.91 -17.88 -20.17
CA LEU A 307 -27.96 -16.48 -20.62
C LEU A 307 -27.97 -16.37 -22.15
N SER A 308 -27.98 -17.51 -22.86
CA SER A 308 -28.01 -17.62 -24.34
C SER A 308 -26.83 -16.91 -25.00
N PRO A 309 -25.59 -17.46 -24.89
CA PRO A 309 -24.42 -16.89 -25.54
C PRO A 309 -24.57 -16.87 -27.07
N VAL A 310 -23.93 -15.89 -27.71
CA VAL A 310 -23.86 -15.79 -29.18
C VAL A 310 -22.81 -16.73 -29.78
N SER A 311 -21.88 -17.22 -28.97
CA SER A 311 -20.92 -18.26 -29.33
C SER A 311 -20.69 -19.19 -28.14
N ASP A 312 -20.67 -20.50 -28.39
CA ASP A 312 -20.44 -21.54 -27.38
C ASP A 312 -19.55 -22.63 -27.98
N SER A 313 -18.39 -22.83 -27.37
CA SER A 313 -17.49 -23.92 -27.72
C SER A 313 -16.97 -24.62 -26.47
N THR A 314 -16.73 -25.92 -26.58
CA THR A 314 -16.12 -26.73 -25.52
C THR A 314 -15.03 -27.58 -26.13
N THR A 315 -13.86 -27.56 -25.54
CA THR A 315 -12.72 -28.42 -25.89
C THR A 315 -12.33 -29.22 -24.67
N THR A 316 -12.43 -30.54 -24.76
CA THR A 316 -12.04 -31.49 -23.70
C THR A 316 -10.66 -32.07 -23.97
N ASP A 317 -10.18 -32.89 -23.04
CA ASP A 317 -8.97 -33.71 -23.20
C ASP A 317 -7.67 -32.95 -23.47
N ILE A 318 -7.63 -31.66 -23.08
CA ILE A 318 -6.48 -30.79 -23.31
C ILE A 318 -5.34 -31.22 -22.36
N PRO A 319 -4.18 -31.64 -22.87
CA PRO A 319 -3.02 -31.90 -22.01
C PRO A 319 -2.50 -30.61 -21.39
N TRP A 320 -1.95 -30.67 -20.16
CA TRP A 320 -1.38 -29.51 -19.46
C TRP A 320 -0.43 -28.67 -20.34
N GLY A 321 0.46 -29.32 -21.11
CA GLY A 321 1.39 -28.63 -22.01
C GLY A 321 0.72 -27.73 -23.07
N ASN A 322 -0.56 -27.95 -23.37
CA ASN A 322 -1.32 -27.25 -24.39
C ASN A 322 -2.42 -26.32 -23.84
N VAL A 323 -2.69 -26.33 -22.52
CA VAL A 323 -3.82 -25.58 -21.93
C VAL A 323 -3.77 -24.08 -22.24
N PHE A 324 -2.58 -23.48 -22.14
CA PHE A 324 -2.37 -22.05 -22.40
C PHE A 324 -2.47 -21.69 -23.89
N VAL A 325 -2.16 -22.62 -24.78
CA VAL A 325 -2.36 -22.44 -26.22
C VAL A 325 -3.85 -22.51 -26.54
N ALA A 326 -4.56 -23.50 -25.99
CA ALA A 326 -5.99 -23.65 -26.16
C ALA A 326 -6.79 -22.46 -25.62
N SER A 327 -6.37 -21.87 -24.48
CA SER A 327 -7.01 -20.69 -23.91
C SER A 327 -6.62 -19.36 -24.58
N GLY A 328 -5.80 -19.38 -25.63
CA GLY A 328 -5.47 -18.19 -26.43
C GLY A 328 -4.37 -17.30 -25.84
N VAL A 329 -3.62 -17.76 -24.84
CA VAL A 329 -2.51 -17.02 -24.19
C VAL A 329 -1.14 -17.66 -24.47
N GLY A 330 -1.04 -18.43 -25.57
CA GLY A 330 0.22 -19.01 -26.04
C GLY A 330 1.23 -17.98 -26.55
N ARG A 331 2.42 -18.43 -26.95
CA ARG A 331 3.54 -17.56 -27.38
C ARG A 331 3.22 -16.63 -28.56
N SER A 332 2.30 -17.01 -29.44
CA SER A 332 1.87 -16.23 -30.60
C SER A 332 0.72 -15.27 -30.30
N SER A 333 0.20 -15.27 -29.07
CA SER A 333 -0.95 -14.45 -28.69
C SER A 333 -0.61 -12.94 -28.69
N PRO A 334 -1.61 -12.06 -28.88
CA PRO A 334 -1.42 -10.61 -28.77
C PRO A 334 -0.78 -10.16 -27.45
N VAL A 335 -1.06 -10.84 -26.33
CA VAL A 335 -0.51 -10.50 -25.01
C VAL A 335 1.00 -10.75 -24.90
N CYS A 336 1.59 -11.54 -25.80
CA CYS A 336 3.02 -11.83 -25.86
C CYS A 336 3.78 -10.99 -26.91
N ARG A 337 3.10 -10.08 -27.63
CA ARG A 337 3.72 -9.18 -28.60
C ARG A 337 4.64 -8.17 -27.91
N LYS A 338 5.68 -7.74 -28.63
CA LYS A 338 6.71 -6.82 -28.10
C LYS A 338 6.91 -5.55 -28.94
N ASP A 339 6.12 -5.37 -30.00
CA ASP A 339 6.14 -4.21 -30.90
C ASP A 339 5.10 -3.14 -30.53
N HIS A 340 4.47 -3.26 -29.36
CA HIS A 340 3.46 -2.33 -28.83
C HIS A 340 3.81 -1.93 -27.40
N ASN A 341 3.33 -0.77 -27.00
CA ASN A 341 3.21 -0.46 -25.58
C ASN A 341 2.10 -1.31 -24.98
N ILE A 342 2.32 -1.76 -23.74
CA ILE A 342 1.30 -2.33 -22.88
C ILE A 342 1.21 -1.53 -21.58
N GLN A 343 -0.01 -1.30 -21.11
CA GLN A 343 -0.29 -0.65 -19.83
C GLN A 343 -1.53 -1.25 -19.17
N GLY A 344 -1.39 -1.65 -17.91
CA GLY A 344 -2.43 -2.31 -17.11
C GLY A 344 -2.89 -1.40 -16.00
N HIS A 345 -4.13 -1.59 -15.58
CA HIS A 345 -4.78 -0.82 -14.53
C HIS A 345 -5.56 -1.76 -13.61
N PRO A 346 -4.86 -2.46 -12.72
CA PRO A 346 -5.44 -3.53 -11.91
C PRO A 346 -6.35 -3.01 -10.79
N SER A 347 -7.30 -3.83 -10.39
CA SER A 347 -8.10 -3.72 -9.17
C SER A 347 -8.53 -5.10 -8.72
N SER A 348 -8.24 -5.45 -7.46
CA SER A 348 -8.80 -6.66 -6.84
C SER A 348 -10.10 -6.32 -6.09
N LEU A 349 -11.13 -7.15 -6.21
CA LEU A 349 -12.50 -6.92 -5.72
C LEU A 349 -13.01 -8.15 -4.96
N ASP A 350 -14.01 -7.94 -4.09
CA ASP A 350 -14.68 -9.02 -3.35
C ASP A 350 -15.85 -9.62 -4.16
N ALA A 351 -16.61 -8.78 -4.84
CA ALA A 351 -17.72 -9.13 -5.70
C ALA A 351 -17.80 -8.17 -6.91
N TRP A 352 -18.47 -8.59 -7.98
CA TRP A 352 -18.78 -7.72 -9.11
C TRP A 352 -20.00 -6.85 -8.78
N ASP A 353 -19.93 -5.52 -8.94
CA ASP A 353 -21.13 -4.66 -8.91
C ASP A 353 -21.62 -4.48 -10.35
N PRO A 354 -22.76 -5.08 -10.76
CA PRO A 354 -23.23 -5.00 -12.15
C PRO A 354 -23.35 -3.58 -12.70
N THR A 355 -23.76 -2.62 -11.86
CA THR A 355 -23.88 -1.21 -12.25
C THR A 355 -22.51 -0.55 -12.42
N ALA A 356 -21.54 -0.89 -11.57
CA ALA A 356 -20.14 -0.50 -11.77
C ALA A 356 -19.54 -1.14 -13.03
N MET A 357 -19.86 -2.40 -13.30
CA MET A 357 -19.35 -3.12 -14.46
C MET A 357 -19.90 -2.57 -15.78
N ARG A 358 -21.18 -2.16 -15.84
CA ARG A 358 -21.74 -1.42 -16.99
C ARG A 358 -20.94 -0.15 -17.29
N ARG A 359 -20.70 0.66 -16.27
CA ARG A 359 -19.90 1.90 -16.42
C ARG A 359 -18.46 1.59 -16.87
N GLY A 360 -17.86 0.52 -16.34
CA GLY A 360 -16.52 0.06 -16.77
C GLY A 360 -16.51 -0.38 -18.23
N TYR A 361 -17.54 -1.10 -18.65
CA TYR A 361 -17.76 -1.49 -20.04
C TYR A 361 -17.85 -0.27 -20.96
N GLU A 362 -18.56 0.78 -20.56
CA GLU A 362 -18.63 2.04 -21.32
C GLU A 362 -17.27 2.73 -21.43
N VAL A 363 -16.47 2.76 -20.36
CA VAL A 363 -15.08 3.27 -20.41
C VAL A 363 -14.25 2.49 -21.43
N TYR A 364 -14.32 1.16 -21.39
CA TYR A 364 -13.63 0.29 -22.35
C TYR A 364 -14.11 0.52 -23.79
N ALA A 365 -15.43 0.54 -24.01
CA ALA A 365 -16.02 0.73 -25.33
C ALA A 365 -15.62 2.08 -25.95
N ASN A 366 -15.61 3.15 -25.15
CA ASN A 366 -15.24 4.50 -25.56
C ASN A 366 -13.76 4.61 -25.92
N VAL A 367 -12.84 4.11 -25.09
CA VAL A 367 -11.39 4.21 -25.38
C VAL A 367 -10.99 3.35 -26.59
N THR A 368 -11.63 2.19 -26.77
CA THR A 368 -11.32 1.27 -27.88
C THR A 368 -12.05 1.58 -29.18
N ALA A 369 -12.99 2.54 -29.19
CA ALA A 369 -13.53 3.08 -30.43
C ALA A 369 -12.46 3.83 -31.24
N ASP A 370 -11.41 4.34 -30.59
CA ASP A 370 -10.20 4.79 -31.26
C ASP A 370 -9.40 3.57 -31.74
N LYS A 371 -9.17 3.48 -33.05
CA LYS A 371 -8.41 2.38 -33.69
C LYS A 371 -7.00 2.21 -33.13
N THR A 372 -6.45 3.25 -32.49
CA THR A 372 -5.17 3.18 -31.76
C THR A 372 -5.19 2.12 -30.66
N PHE A 373 -6.33 1.94 -29.97
CA PHE A 373 -6.50 1.03 -28.85
C PHE A 373 -7.40 -0.18 -29.17
N ALA A 374 -7.87 -0.34 -30.41
CA ALA A 374 -8.86 -1.36 -30.76
C ALA A 374 -8.46 -2.81 -30.40
N SER A 375 -7.16 -3.12 -30.38
CA SER A 375 -6.66 -4.44 -29.97
C SER A 375 -6.63 -4.69 -28.46
N SER A 376 -6.84 -3.65 -27.64
CA SER A 376 -6.80 -3.67 -26.17
C SER A 376 -7.85 -4.59 -25.58
N ILE A 377 -7.67 -5.02 -24.33
CA ILE A 377 -8.64 -5.85 -23.61
C ILE A 377 -8.91 -5.33 -22.22
N TRP A 378 -10.06 -5.70 -21.69
CA TRP A 378 -10.34 -5.61 -20.25
C TRP A 378 -10.48 -7.03 -19.71
N ILE A 379 -9.51 -7.44 -18.88
CA ILE A 379 -9.48 -8.78 -18.28
C ILE A 379 -10.16 -8.78 -16.92
N LEU A 380 -10.86 -9.87 -16.62
CA LEU A 380 -11.53 -10.15 -15.36
C LEU A 380 -11.26 -11.62 -15.02
N GLU A 381 -10.77 -11.87 -13.82
CA GLU A 381 -10.21 -13.16 -13.44
C GLU A 381 -10.75 -13.57 -12.07
N SER A 382 -11.14 -14.85 -11.97
CA SER A 382 -11.39 -15.54 -10.70
C SER A 382 -10.78 -16.94 -10.79
N TYR A 383 -10.24 -17.41 -9.67
CA TYR A 383 -9.50 -18.65 -9.55
C TYR A 383 -9.98 -19.42 -8.33
N GLY A 384 -9.56 -20.69 -8.18
CA GLY A 384 -9.74 -21.40 -6.92
C GLY A 384 -8.92 -20.79 -5.77
N TRP A 385 -9.45 -20.77 -4.55
CA TRP A 385 -8.82 -20.07 -3.41
C TRP A 385 -8.36 -20.96 -2.25
N LYS A 386 -8.76 -22.23 -2.20
CA LYS A 386 -8.44 -23.15 -1.10
C LYS A 386 -6.96 -23.20 -0.76
N GLY A 387 -6.11 -23.42 -1.75
CA GLY A 387 -4.66 -23.47 -1.59
C GLY A 387 -4.06 -22.12 -1.15
N VAL A 388 -4.58 -21.00 -1.66
CA VAL A 388 -4.12 -19.65 -1.30
C VAL A 388 -4.45 -19.32 0.15
N ARG A 389 -5.65 -19.72 0.61
CA ARG A 389 -6.15 -19.51 1.99
C ARG A 389 -5.57 -20.48 3.01
N ALA A 390 -5.06 -21.63 2.57
CA ALA A 390 -4.36 -22.56 3.43
C ALA A 390 -3.00 -22.03 3.91
N VAL A 391 -2.44 -21.03 3.23
CA VAL A 391 -1.22 -20.34 3.66
C VAL A 391 -1.57 -19.31 4.71
N ALA A 392 -0.93 -19.41 5.88
CA ALA A 392 -1.19 -18.51 7.01
C ALA A 392 -0.99 -17.02 6.61
N PRO A 393 -1.87 -16.11 7.08
CA PRO A 393 -1.67 -14.67 6.92
C PRO A 393 -0.27 -14.25 7.38
N GLY A 394 0.42 -13.44 6.58
CA GLY A 394 1.80 -13.02 6.88
C GLY A 394 2.87 -14.09 6.66
N GLY A 395 2.53 -15.31 6.20
CA GLY A 395 3.49 -16.37 5.90
C GLY A 395 4.37 -16.11 4.67
N SER A 396 4.04 -15.08 3.87
CA SER A 396 4.82 -14.59 2.75
C SER A 396 4.61 -13.08 2.57
N ALA A 397 5.40 -12.44 1.72
CA ALA A 397 5.28 -11.00 1.43
C ALA A 397 4.12 -10.65 0.48
N VAL A 398 3.30 -11.62 0.07
CA VAL A 398 2.06 -11.34 -0.66
C VAL A 398 1.08 -10.67 0.30
N ALA A 399 0.52 -9.53 -0.12
CA ALA A 399 -0.41 -8.77 0.69
C ALA A 399 -1.62 -9.64 1.10
N PRO A 400 -2.07 -9.59 2.37
CA PRO A 400 -3.27 -10.30 2.81
C PRO A 400 -4.50 -9.99 1.96
N GLU A 401 -4.66 -8.74 1.51
CA GLU A 401 -5.76 -8.33 0.65
C GLU A 401 -5.80 -9.10 -0.67
N GLU A 402 -4.65 -9.51 -1.21
CA GLU A 402 -4.58 -10.37 -2.41
C GLU A 402 -4.98 -11.82 -2.12
N ARG A 403 -4.87 -12.27 -0.86
CA ARG A 403 -5.35 -13.60 -0.43
C ARG A 403 -6.85 -13.61 -0.11
N ASP A 404 -7.40 -12.46 0.26
CA ASP A 404 -8.79 -12.32 0.68
C ASP A 404 -9.72 -12.02 -0.50
N ARG A 405 -9.31 -11.10 -1.39
CA ARG A 405 -10.12 -10.63 -2.53
C ARG A 405 -10.14 -11.65 -3.65
N ARG A 406 -11.33 -12.10 -4.01
CA ARG A 406 -11.53 -13.26 -4.90
C ARG A 406 -11.42 -12.94 -6.39
N LEU A 407 -11.51 -11.66 -6.75
CA LEU A 407 -11.63 -11.21 -8.12
C LEU A 407 -10.49 -10.25 -8.45
N LEU A 408 -9.90 -10.40 -9.63
CA LEU A 408 -8.89 -9.50 -10.17
C LEU A 408 -9.38 -8.97 -11.51
N THR A 409 -9.27 -7.67 -11.74
CA THR A 409 -9.56 -7.09 -13.06
C THR A 409 -8.51 -6.06 -13.46
N SER A 410 -8.23 -5.95 -14.76
CA SER A 410 -7.28 -4.96 -15.27
C SER A 410 -7.66 -4.52 -16.68
N LEU A 411 -7.77 -3.20 -16.89
CA LEU A 411 -7.82 -2.65 -18.24
C LEU A 411 -6.40 -2.66 -18.83
N MET A 412 -6.19 -3.49 -19.85
CA MET A 412 -4.93 -3.62 -20.57
C MET A 412 -5.00 -2.90 -21.92
N LEU A 413 -4.35 -1.75 -22.01
CA LEU A 413 -4.30 -0.95 -23.23
C LEU A 413 -3.03 -1.23 -24.03
N TRP A 414 -3.21 -1.49 -25.34
CA TRP A 414 -2.12 -1.60 -26.32
C TRP A 414 -2.18 -0.50 -27.36
N TRP A 415 -1.02 0.06 -27.69
CA TRP A 415 -0.87 1.02 -28.78
C TRP A 415 0.55 1.01 -29.34
N LYS A 416 0.73 1.51 -30.56
CA LYS A 416 2.04 1.66 -31.22
C LYS A 416 2.60 3.07 -31.07
N GLY A 417 3.93 3.19 -31.09
CA GLY A 417 4.64 4.47 -31.04
C GLY A 417 4.70 5.10 -29.64
N ASP A 418 5.19 6.34 -29.52
CA ASP A 418 5.36 7.04 -28.22
C ASP A 418 4.73 8.44 -28.21
N ARG A 419 3.59 8.59 -28.89
CA ARG A 419 2.89 9.88 -28.91
C ARG A 419 2.36 10.20 -27.52
N ALA A 420 2.63 11.41 -27.04
CA ALA A 420 2.16 11.88 -25.74
C ALA A 420 0.64 11.75 -25.58
N ARG A 421 -0.13 12.12 -26.62
CA ARG A 421 -1.60 11.99 -26.65
C ARG A 421 -2.07 10.57 -26.32
N ASP A 422 -1.48 9.55 -26.94
CA ASP A 422 -1.90 8.15 -26.76
C ASP A 422 -1.60 7.68 -25.34
N ARG A 423 -0.41 8.01 -24.84
CA ARG A 423 -0.03 7.71 -23.45
C ARG A 423 -0.98 8.38 -22.46
N ASP A 424 -1.29 9.65 -22.66
CA ASP A 424 -2.13 10.43 -21.74
C ASP A 424 -3.59 9.92 -21.78
N ALA A 425 -4.10 9.56 -22.96
CA ALA A 425 -5.40 8.90 -23.13
C ALA A 425 -5.44 7.54 -22.40
N ALA A 426 -4.38 6.73 -22.53
CA ALA A 426 -4.29 5.45 -21.85
C ALA A 426 -4.25 5.61 -20.32
N VAL A 427 -3.52 6.61 -19.80
CA VAL A 427 -3.50 6.93 -18.37
C VAL A 427 -4.88 7.36 -17.88
N LEU A 428 -5.56 8.24 -18.62
CA LEU A 428 -6.88 8.75 -18.26
C LEU A 428 -7.91 7.62 -18.22
N ALA A 429 -8.04 6.85 -19.31
CA ALA A 429 -8.99 5.74 -19.39
C ALA A 429 -8.77 4.71 -18.28
N GLY A 430 -7.51 4.38 -18.01
CA GLY A 430 -7.15 3.47 -16.93
C GLY A 430 -7.49 3.98 -15.54
N ARG A 431 -7.27 5.27 -15.24
CA ARG A 431 -7.69 5.88 -13.97
C ARG A 431 -9.20 5.89 -13.83
N THR A 432 -9.92 6.30 -14.87
CA THR A 432 -11.39 6.29 -14.89
C THR A 432 -11.92 4.88 -14.69
N MET A 433 -11.32 3.87 -15.35
CA MET A 433 -11.66 2.47 -15.12
C MET A 433 -11.49 2.11 -13.63
N GLN A 434 -10.31 2.36 -13.05
CA GLN A 434 -10.03 2.08 -11.65
C GLN A 434 -10.88 2.88 -10.66
N GLU A 435 -11.49 4.00 -11.05
CA GLU A 435 -12.47 4.75 -10.23
C GLU A 435 -13.85 4.10 -10.30
N VAL A 436 -14.25 3.68 -11.50
CA VAL A 436 -15.56 3.11 -11.79
C VAL A 436 -15.69 1.67 -11.29
N VAL A 437 -14.73 0.80 -11.61
CA VAL A 437 -14.80 -0.63 -11.24
C VAL A 437 -14.66 -0.78 -9.72
N GLY A 438 -15.54 -1.54 -9.10
CA GLY A 438 -15.64 -1.69 -7.65
C GLY A 438 -16.60 -0.72 -6.95
N GLY A 439 -17.21 0.25 -7.64
CA GLY A 439 -18.17 1.17 -7.02
C GLY A 439 -17.51 2.28 -6.19
N LYS A 440 -18.30 3.28 -5.77
CA LYS A 440 -17.80 4.39 -4.93
C LYS A 440 -17.50 3.88 -3.52
N GLY A 441 -16.35 4.24 -2.97
CA GLY A 441 -15.98 3.96 -1.57
C GLY A 441 -15.38 2.58 -1.28
N VAL A 442 -15.24 1.70 -2.27
CA VAL A 442 -14.57 0.41 -2.09
C VAL A 442 -13.07 0.61 -2.12
N LEU A 443 -12.38 0.20 -1.04
CA LEU A 443 -10.91 0.09 -1.00
C LEU A 443 -10.48 -0.84 -2.14
N LYS A 444 -9.48 -0.46 -2.93
CA LYS A 444 -9.02 -1.24 -4.10
C LYS A 444 -7.59 -1.70 -3.84
N HIS A 445 -7.37 -3.01 -3.93
CA HIS A 445 -6.03 -3.57 -3.90
C HIS A 445 -5.45 -3.62 -5.32
N THR A 446 -4.14 -3.48 -5.44
CA THR A 446 -3.38 -3.59 -6.69
C THR A 446 -2.35 -4.68 -6.54
N TYR A 447 -2.56 -5.74 -7.31
CA TYR A 447 -1.59 -6.79 -7.50
C TYR A 447 -0.27 -6.27 -8.05
N VAL A 448 0.83 -6.52 -7.33
CA VAL A 448 2.15 -5.93 -7.60
C VAL A 448 2.68 -6.22 -9.01
N ASN A 449 2.39 -7.39 -9.57
CA ASN A 449 2.87 -7.73 -10.92
C ASN A 449 2.13 -6.98 -12.03
N TYR A 450 0.94 -6.43 -11.74
CA TYR A 450 0.18 -5.59 -12.67
C TYR A 450 0.39 -4.09 -12.39
N ALA A 451 1.19 -3.73 -11.38
CA ALA A 451 1.42 -2.35 -11.00
C ALA A 451 2.30 -1.59 -12.01
N LYS A 452 1.93 -0.33 -12.27
CA LYS A 452 2.60 0.61 -13.16
C LYS A 452 3.61 1.51 -12.43
N GLY A 453 3.50 1.65 -11.12
CA GLY A 453 4.27 2.61 -10.30
C GLY A 453 3.64 4.00 -10.22
N GLY A 454 2.36 4.13 -10.58
CA GLY A 454 1.56 5.35 -10.39
C GLY A 454 0.45 5.20 -9.35
N GLU A 455 0.34 4.01 -8.76
CA GLU A 455 -0.64 3.64 -7.76
C GLU A 455 -0.29 4.23 -6.39
N GLU A 456 -1.32 4.51 -5.60
CA GLU A 456 -1.15 4.90 -4.20
C GLU A 456 -0.60 3.71 -3.40
N LEU A 457 0.39 3.93 -2.54
CA LEU A 457 1.03 2.88 -1.74
C LEU A 457 0.03 2.03 -0.95
N GLY A 458 -1.04 2.67 -0.43
CA GLY A 458 -2.12 2.00 0.29
C GLY A 458 -2.97 1.05 -0.56
N ARG A 459 -2.87 1.11 -1.90
CA ARG A 459 -3.48 0.11 -2.80
C ARG A 459 -2.58 -1.10 -3.01
N MET A 460 -1.26 -0.96 -2.89
CA MET A 460 -0.30 -2.04 -3.21
C MET A 460 0.09 -2.91 -2.02
N SER A 461 -0.28 -2.53 -0.81
CA SER A 461 0.13 -3.24 0.39
C SER A 461 -0.84 -2.99 1.54
N TRP A 462 -0.89 -3.94 2.47
CA TRP A 462 -1.36 -3.72 3.82
C TRP A 462 -0.66 -2.54 4.53
N LEU A 463 0.52 -2.12 4.05
CA LEU A 463 1.30 -0.98 4.55
C LEU A 463 0.77 0.41 4.10
N GLY A 464 -0.48 0.47 3.63
CA GLY A 464 -1.30 1.66 3.91
C GLY A 464 -1.58 1.84 5.41
N TRP A 465 -1.31 0.80 6.23
CA TRP A 465 -1.68 0.70 7.63
C TRP A 465 -0.62 0.10 8.59
N VAL A 466 0.55 -0.33 8.10
CA VAL A 466 1.71 -0.63 8.97
C VAL A 466 2.97 0.06 8.44
N VAL A 467 3.65 0.72 9.38
CA VAL A 467 4.98 1.33 9.40
C VAL A 467 5.64 1.63 8.03
N THR A 468 4.96 2.40 7.19
CA THR A 468 5.54 3.71 6.87
C THR A 468 4.94 4.69 7.88
N GLY A 469 5.52 5.86 8.14
CA GLY A 469 4.96 6.84 9.09
C GLY A 469 3.68 7.51 8.70
N ASP A 470 2.84 6.79 8.00
CA ASP A 470 1.66 7.26 7.37
C ASP A 470 0.52 6.75 8.25
N GLY A 471 0.32 7.42 9.39
CA GLY A 471 -0.84 7.15 10.25
C GLY A 471 -2.16 7.28 9.49
N PHE A 472 -3.18 6.63 10.03
CA PHE A 472 -4.58 6.52 9.61
C PHE A 472 -4.99 7.29 8.35
N ARG A 473 -4.83 6.69 7.16
CA ARG A 473 -5.46 7.15 5.92
C ARG A 473 -6.59 6.22 5.47
N GLY A 474 -7.78 6.44 6.04
CA GLY A 474 -9.04 5.96 5.45
C GLY A 474 -9.69 7.07 4.62
N VAL A 475 -10.12 6.71 3.41
CA VAL A 475 -11.17 7.29 2.54
C VAL A 475 -11.13 8.80 2.25
N ASP A 476 -11.18 9.14 0.96
CA ASP A 476 -11.33 10.48 0.37
C ASP A 476 -10.39 11.59 0.86
N VAL A 477 -9.33 11.85 0.07
CA VAL A 477 -8.36 12.96 0.26
C VAL A 477 -8.95 14.38 0.14
N ASN A 478 -10.27 14.50 0.01
CA ASN A 478 -10.98 15.77 -0.05
C ASN A 478 -11.79 16.10 1.22
N GLU A 479 -12.02 15.13 2.12
CA GLU A 479 -12.82 15.34 3.34
C GLU A 479 -11.90 15.30 4.57
N GLY A 480 -11.75 16.42 5.27
CA GLY A 480 -10.94 16.47 6.50
C GLY A 480 -11.54 15.58 7.60
N LYS A 481 -10.72 14.74 8.26
CA LYS A 481 -11.21 13.82 9.29
C LYS A 481 -11.60 14.55 10.56
N ALA A 482 -12.85 14.38 10.99
CA ALA A 482 -13.35 14.84 12.28
C ALA A 482 -12.85 13.94 13.42
N ILE A 483 -12.01 14.47 14.31
CA ILE A 483 -11.50 13.77 15.50
C ILE A 483 -12.10 14.44 16.74
N ALA A 484 -12.85 13.68 17.54
CA ALA A 484 -13.55 14.20 18.70
C ALA A 484 -12.61 14.29 19.92
N HIS A 485 -12.24 15.51 20.31
CA HIS A 485 -11.31 15.79 21.40
C HIS A 485 -11.93 15.45 22.75
N ARG A 486 -11.38 14.43 23.41
CA ARG A 486 -11.93 13.85 24.67
C ARG A 486 -13.38 13.38 24.50
N GLY A 487 -13.71 12.89 23.31
CA GLY A 487 -15.07 12.64 22.85
C GLY A 487 -15.81 13.91 22.40
N HIS A 488 -17.13 13.93 22.48
CA HIS A 488 -17.95 15.09 22.14
C HIS A 488 -18.07 16.08 23.32
N LYS A 489 -16.91 16.64 23.74
CA LYS A 489 -16.75 17.47 24.93
C LYS A 489 -17.61 18.75 24.94
N ALA A 490 -17.94 19.32 23.78
CA ALA A 490 -18.84 20.46 23.71
C ALA A 490 -20.20 20.16 24.36
N LYS A 491 -20.71 18.93 24.16
CA LYS A 491 -22.03 18.49 24.65
C LYS A 491 -21.96 17.74 25.99
N TRP A 492 -20.95 16.90 26.19
CA TRP A 492 -20.86 15.98 27.32
C TRP A 492 -19.64 16.25 28.21
N PRO A 493 -19.63 15.78 29.47
CA PRO A 493 -18.41 15.79 30.28
C PRO A 493 -17.27 15.05 29.57
N GLU A 494 -16.07 15.63 29.56
CA GLU A 494 -14.92 15.13 28.80
C GLU A 494 -14.42 13.77 29.30
N ASN A 495 -13.87 12.95 28.39
CA ASN A 495 -13.34 11.61 28.67
C ASN A 495 -14.35 10.70 29.39
N THR A 496 -15.59 10.65 28.88
CA THR A 496 -16.66 9.80 29.42
C THR A 496 -17.27 8.94 28.32
N MET A 497 -17.86 7.80 28.71
CA MET A 497 -18.56 6.93 27.76
C MET A 497 -19.69 7.65 27.01
N ALA A 498 -20.37 8.62 27.63
CA ALA A 498 -21.38 9.43 26.96
C ALA A 498 -20.78 10.35 25.88
N ALA A 499 -19.63 10.96 26.16
CA ALA A 499 -18.90 11.77 25.18
C ALA A 499 -18.40 10.92 24.00
N PHE A 500 -17.90 9.71 24.25
CA PHE A 500 -17.43 8.78 23.22
C PHE A 500 -18.57 8.26 22.34
N LYS A 501 -19.69 7.83 22.95
CA LYS A 501 -20.90 7.43 22.24
C LYS A 501 -21.42 8.54 21.34
N SER A 502 -21.55 9.74 21.90
CA SER A 502 -22.06 10.88 21.13
C SER A 502 -21.13 11.30 19.99
N ALA A 503 -19.82 11.09 20.10
CA ALA A 503 -18.89 11.35 19.00
C ALA A 503 -19.18 10.46 17.78
N LEU A 504 -19.43 9.16 18.00
CA LEU A 504 -19.80 8.22 16.94
C LEU A 504 -21.13 8.59 16.29
N GLU A 505 -22.14 8.86 17.13
CA GLU A 505 -23.50 9.23 16.69
C GLU A 505 -23.49 10.41 15.72
N VAL A 506 -22.69 11.44 16.01
CA VAL A 506 -22.68 12.68 15.19
C VAL A 506 -21.85 12.59 13.92
N GLY A 507 -21.14 11.49 13.69
CA GLY A 507 -20.35 11.35 12.45
C GLY A 507 -18.83 11.30 12.64
N ALA A 508 -18.30 11.40 13.87
CA ALA A 508 -16.84 11.50 14.04
C ALA A 508 -16.11 10.28 13.46
N HIS A 509 -14.95 10.53 12.86
CA HIS A 509 -14.08 9.50 12.28
C HIS A 509 -13.19 8.88 13.34
N ALA A 510 -12.92 9.62 14.41
CA ALA A 510 -12.08 9.17 15.49
C ALA A 510 -12.42 9.84 16.82
N ILE A 511 -11.94 9.21 17.89
CA ILE A 511 -11.96 9.73 19.25
C ILE A 511 -10.51 9.98 19.64
N GLU A 512 -10.20 11.20 20.03
CA GLU A 512 -8.99 11.47 20.78
C GLU A 512 -9.35 11.42 22.28
N THR A 513 -8.53 10.73 23.07
CA THR A 513 -8.75 10.62 24.52
C THR A 513 -7.41 10.54 25.24
N ASP A 514 -7.42 11.03 26.46
CA ASP A 514 -6.26 11.05 27.33
C ASP A 514 -6.16 9.75 28.14
N VAL A 515 -4.94 9.29 28.43
CA VAL A 515 -4.71 8.09 29.25
C VAL A 515 -3.69 8.36 30.37
N HIS A 516 -4.02 7.91 31.58
CA HIS A 516 -3.15 7.89 32.77
C HIS A 516 -3.18 6.52 33.44
N LEU A 517 -2.26 6.30 34.38
CA LEU A 517 -2.21 5.11 35.23
C LEU A 517 -2.89 5.34 36.59
N SER A 518 -3.67 4.36 37.05
CA SER A 518 -4.05 4.23 38.46
C SER A 518 -2.90 3.65 39.30
N ARG A 519 -3.01 3.68 40.63
CA ARG A 519 -1.98 3.13 41.53
C ARG A 519 -1.74 1.63 41.31
N ASP A 520 -2.81 0.89 41.00
CA ASP A 520 -2.83 -0.56 40.74
C ASP A 520 -2.58 -0.93 39.27
N GLY A 521 -2.12 0.02 38.44
CA GLY A 521 -1.65 -0.27 37.08
C GLY A 521 -2.74 -0.33 36.01
N VAL A 522 -3.93 0.22 36.27
CA VAL A 522 -5.04 0.25 35.31
C VAL A 522 -4.97 1.52 34.45
N ALA A 523 -5.08 1.36 33.13
CA ALA A 523 -5.15 2.48 32.20
C ALA A 523 -6.55 3.15 32.27
N VAL A 524 -6.59 4.38 32.80
CA VAL A 524 -7.82 5.18 32.99
C VAL A 524 -7.85 6.41 32.09
N LEU A 525 -9.05 6.83 31.67
CA LEU A 525 -9.22 7.90 30.69
C LEU A 525 -9.50 9.25 31.35
N SER A 526 -8.47 10.07 31.52
CA SER A 526 -8.57 11.41 32.14
C SER A 526 -7.55 12.36 31.55
N HIS A 527 -7.88 13.64 31.42
CA HIS A 527 -6.91 14.63 30.94
C HIS A 527 -5.85 14.97 32.00
N ASP A 528 -6.32 15.24 33.22
CA ASP A 528 -5.47 15.69 34.31
C ASP A 528 -4.96 14.48 35.10
N ALA A 529 -3.74 14.59 35.62
CA ALA A 529 -3.21 13.63 36.60
C ALA A 529 -3.93 13.69 37.96
N THR A 530 -4.82 14.68 38.15
CA THR A 530 -5.57 14.94 39.39
C THR A 530 -7.07 14.89 39.15
N LEU A 531 -7.82 14.41 40.15
CA LEU A 531 -9.28 14.36 40.10
C LEU A 531 -9.95 15.73 40.35
N LEU A 532 -9.20 16.77 40.71
CA LEU A 532 -9.75 18.01 41.25
C LEU A 532 -10.68 18.73 40.25
N ARG A 533 -10.22 18.96 39.02
CA ARG A 533 -10.99 19.78 38.06
C ARG A 533 -12.28 19.10 37.59
N CYS A 534 -12.22 17.81 37.30
CA CYS A 534 -13.36 17.09 36.70
C CYS A 534 -14.28 16.45 37.74
N PHE A 535 -13.76 16.10 38.92
CA PHE A 535 -14.48 15.33 39.93
C PHE A 535 -14.57 16.05 41.30
N GLY A 536 -13.87 17.18 41.48
CA GLY A 536 -13.90 17.94 42.73
C GLY A 536 -13.12 17.31 43.88
N ILE A 537 -12.26 16.34 43.59
CA ILE A 537 -11.53 15.55 44.58
C ILE A 537 -10.04 15.91 44.50
N ASP A 538 -9.47 16.41 45.60
CA ASP A 538 -8.05 16.76 45.68
C ASP A 538 -7.18 15.52 45.91
N LYS A 539 -7.08 14.67 44.89
CA LYS A 539 -6.23 13.47 44.82
C LYS A 539 -5.63 13.29 43.43
N LYS A 540 -4.47 12.65 43.35
CA LYS A 540 -3.90 12.19 42.07
C LYS A 540 -4.45 10.83 41.67
N LEU A 541 -4.50 10.58 40.37
CA LEU A 541 -4.89 9.29 39.81
C LEU A 541 -3.91 8.18 40.24
N ALA A 542 -2.61 8.44 40.17
CA ALA A 542 -1.56 7.53 40.57
C ALA A 542 -1.55 7.17 42.08
N ASP A 543 -2.33 7.89 42.91
CA ASP A 543 -2.48 7.60 44.35
C ASP A 543 -3.72 6.75 44.67
N CYS A 544 -4.56 6.45 43.66
CA CYS A 544 -5.84 5.78 43.82
C CYS A 544 -5.89 4.46 43.03
N ASP A 545 -6.42 3.40 43.64
CA ASP A 545 -6.73 2.14 42.94
C ASP A 545 -7.99 2.27 42.08
N TRP A 546 -8.14 1.36 41.10
CA TRP A 546 -9.32 1.33 40.24
C TRP A 546 -10.63 1.21 41.03
N ASP A 547 -10.67 0.42 42.10
CA ASP A 547 -11.87 0.26 42.93
C ASP A 547 -12.41 1.61 43.43
N TYR A 548 -11.51 2.51 43.88
CA TYR A 548 -11.88 3.86 44.29
C TYR A 548 -12.29 4.73 43.08
N LEU A 549 -11.49 4.68 42.02
CA LEU A 549 -11.69 5.48 40.81
C LEU A 549 -13.00 5.14 40.08
N SER A 550 -13.43 3.89 40.11
CA SER A 550 -14.68 3.43 39.49
C SER A 550 -15.94 4.10 40.07
N ALA A 551 -15.85 4.56 41.33
CA ALA A 551 -16.95 5.20 42.05
C ALA A 551 -17.03 6.72 41.82
N VAL A 552 -15.97 7.36 41.30
CA VAL A 552 -15.97 8.83 41.14
C VAL A 552 -16.90 9.26 40.01
N LYS A 553 -17.48 10.46 40.14
CA LYS A 553 -18.43 11.02 39.17
C LYS A 553 -18.06 12.45 38.77
N THR A 554 -18.22 12.78 37.49
CA THR A 554 -17.94 14.13 37.00
C THR A 554 -18.82 15.17 37.68
N LEU A 555 -18.27 16.38 37.90
CA LEU A 555 -19.03 17.53 38.41
C LEU A 555 -20.02 18.08 37.38
N ARG A 556 -19.64 18.05 36.09
CA ARG A 556 -20.50 18.49 34.99
C ARG A 556 -21.61 17.46 34.77
N GLU A 557 -22.84 17.96 34.66
CA GLU A 557 -24.01 17.16 34.32
C GLU A 557 -24.04 16.79 32.81
N PRO A 558 -24.61 15.62 32.45
CA PRO A 558 -25.05 14.57 33.37
C PRO A 558 -23.85 13.85 33.98
N ARG A 559 -23.85 13.62 35.31
CA ARG A 559 -22.69 13.02 35.99
C ARG A 559 -22.35 11.64 35.40
N GLN A 560 -21.09 11.46 35.01
CA GLN A 560 -20.57 10.21 34.43
C GLN A 560 -19.44 9.65 35.29
N GLY A 561 -19.19 8.34 35.20
CA GLY A 561 -18.01 7.71 35.81
C GLY A 561 -16.73 7.97 35.03
N LEU A 562 -15.57 7.80 35.69
CA LEU A 562 -14.26 7.74 35.05
C LEU A 562 -14.11 6.40 34.30
N PRO A 563 -13.94 6.36 32.98
CA PRO A 563 -13.79 5.10 32.24
C PRO A 563 -12.36 4.56 32.29
N ARG A 564 -12.21 3.24 32.13
CA ARG A 564 -10.95 2.58 31.72
C ARG A 564 -10.81 2.63 30.21
N LEU A 565 -9.57 2.45 29.73
CA LEU A 565 -9.33 2.18 28.30
C LEU A 565 -10.10 0.92 27.86
N GLN A 566 -10.13 -0.12 28.69
CA GLN A 566 -10.88 -1.35 28.42
C GLN A 566 -12.37 -1.09 28.15
N ASP A 567 -13.02 -0.22 28.93
CA ASP A 567 -14.46 0.08 28.76
C ASP A 567 -14.74 0.73 27.40
N LEU A 568 -13.82 1.57 26.91
CA LEU A 568 -13.89 2.16 25.57
C LEU A 568 -13.72 1.10 24.48
N LEU A 569 -12.73 0.21 24.64
CA LEU A 569 -12.45 -0.85 23.66
C LEU A 569 -13.60 -1.85 23.54
N GLU A 570 -14.17 -2.29 24.67
CA GLU A 570 -15.32 -3.20 24.71
C GLU A 570 -16.53 -2.57 24.00
N TRP A 571 -16.81 -1.29 24.29
CA TRP A 571 -17.88 -0.58 23.63
C TRP A 571 -17.65 -0.40 22.13
N LEU A 572 -16.42 -0.17 21.66
CA LEU A 572 -16.13 -0.08 20.23
C LEU A 572 -16.43 -1.39 19.50
N VAL A 573 -16.12 -2.53 20.12
CA VAL A 573 -16.45 -3.86 19.57
C VAL A 573 -17.96 -4.08 19.50
N ASP A 574 -18.69 -3.68 20.53
CA ASP A 574 -20.16 -3.78 20.53
C ASP A 574 -20.80 -2.82 19.52
N ALA A 575 -20.27 -1.60 19.40
CA ALA A 575 -20.73 -0.64 18.41
C ALA A 575 -20.56 -1.17 16.98
N ASP A 576 -19.49 -1.91 16.70
CA ASP A 576 -19.26 -2.51 15.38
C ASP A 576 -20.33 -3.55 15.00
N LYS A 577 -20.91 -4.28 15.97
CA LYS A 577 -21.97 -5.27 15.72
C LYS A 577 -23.30 -4.66 15.30
N LEU A 578 -23.53 -3.40 15.64
CA LEU A 578 -24.79 -2.68 15.43
C LEU A 578 -24.77 -1.81 14.17
N ARG A 579 -23.77 -1.99 13.31
CA ARG A 579 -23.60 -1.16 12.11
C ARG A 579 -24.35 -1.75 10.93
N ASP A 580 -25.41 -1.06 10.52
CA ASP A 580 -26.20 -1.40 9.33
C ASP A 580 -25.55 -0.93 8.02
N ASP A 581 -24.56 -0.03 8.09
CA ASP A 581 -23.87 0.54 6.93
C ASP A 581 -22.38 0.20 6.95
N GLU A 582 -22.00 -0.82 6.15
CA GLU A 582 -20.62 -1.22 5.91
C GLU A 582 -19.79 -0.14 5.21
N ARG A 583 -20.40 0.92 4.64
CA ARG A 583 -19.70 1.98 3.90
C ARG A 583 -19.01 3.01 4.78
N ARG A 584 -19.43 3.17 6.05
CA ARG A 584 -18.80 4.13 6.97
C ARG A 584 -17.51 3.53 7.56
N PRO A 585 -16.34 4.18 7.50
CA PRO A 585 -15.13 3.61 8.10
C PRO A 585 -15.29 3.40 9.61
N GLN A 586 -14.69 2.33 10.14
CA GLN A 586 -14.71 2.08 11.59
C GLN A 586 -14.00 3.23 12.32
N PRO A 587 -14.55 3.72 13.44
CA PRO A 587 -13.96 4.83 14.17
C PRO A 587 -12.67 4.39 14.86
N TRP A 588 -11.63 5.20 14.75
CA TRP A 588 -10.33 4.93 15.38
C TRP A 588 -10.08 5.80 16.61
N VAL A 589 -9.06 5.47 17.38
CA VAL A 589 -8.73 6.10 18.66
C VAL A 589 -7.33 6.68 18.61
N LEU A 590 -7.17 7.93 19.02
CA LEU A 590 -5.89 8.57 19.29
C LEU A 590 -5.71 8.68 20.80
N LEU A 591 -4.75 7.93 21.36
CA LEU A 591 -4.46 7.97 22.79
C LEU A 591 -3.42 9.06 23.07
N ASP A 592 -3.80 10.14 23.74
CA ASP A 592 -2.85 11.11 24.30
C ASP A 592 -2.21 10.54 25.56
N ILE A 593 -0.98 10.02 25.41
CA ILE A 593 -0.19 9.39 26.47
C ILE A 593 0.46 10.49 27.30
N LYS A 594 0.02 10.62 28.55
CA LYS A 594 0.36 11.77 29.38
C LYS A 594 1.75 11.67 29.98
N LEU A 595 2.37 12.84 30.13
CA LEU A 595 3.75 13.02 30.60
C LEU A 595 3.92 12.85 32.12
N ASP A 596 2.84 12.59 32.85
CA ASP A 596 2.84 12.52 34.31
C ASP A 596 3.16 11.12 34.83
N ASP A 597 2.94 10.09 34.02
CA ASP A 597 3.21 8.69 34.35
C ASP A 597 4.57 8.21 33.83
N ASP A 598 5.03 7.06 34.36
CA ASP A 598 6.16 6.35 33.76
C ASP A 598 5.78 5.83 32.36
N PRO A 599 6.55 6.18 31.30
CA PRO A 599 6.20 5.81 29.94
C PRO A 599 6.10 4.29 29.73
N GLN A 600 6.98 3.50 30.35
CA GLN A 600 6.99 2.05 30.13
C GLN A 600 5.78 1.41 30.82
N ALA A 601 5.54 1.73 32.09
CA ALA A 601 4.41 1.20 32.84
C ALA A 601 3.06 1.55 32.20
N LEU A 602 2.91 2.78 31.68
CA LEU A 602 1.67 3.20 31.01
C LEU A 602 1.47 2.47 29.68
N LEU A 603 2.53 2.27 28.88
CA LEU A 603 2.47 1.50 27.64
C LEU A 603 2.16 0.02 27.88
N ASP A 604 2.71 -0.57 28.94
CA ASP A 604 2.41 -1.95 29.34
C ASP A 604 0.94 -2.12 29.76
N ALA A 605 0.40 -1.14 30.51
CA ALA A 605 -1.02 -1.11 30.87
C ALA A 605 -1.94 -0.95 29.64
N ILE A 606 -1.55 -0.09 28.68
CA ILE A 606 -2.25 0.04 27.39
C ILE A 606 -2.22 -1.29 26.63
N GLY A 607 -1.05 -1.92 26.51
CA GLY A 607 -0.89 -3.21 25.85
C GLY A 607 -1.74 -4.30 26.50
N SER A 608 -1.80 -4.32 27.83
CA SER A 608 -2.68 -5.25 28.56
C SER A 608 -4.15 -5.02 28.23
N ALA A 609 -4.64 -3.78 28.30
CA ALA A 609 -6.04 -3.45 27.97
C ALA A 609 -6.40 -3.85 26.52
N LEU A 610 -5.49 -3.61 25.56
CA LEU A 610 -5.68 -4.01 24.17
C LEU A 610 -5.73 -5.54 23.99
N SER A 611 -4.91 -6.29 24.73
CA SER A 611 -4.88 -7.76 24.65
C SER A 611 -6.09 -8.44 25.28
N GLN A 612 -6.73 -7.79 26.26
CA GLN A 612 -7.90 -8.32 26.97
C GLN A 612 -9.19 -8.23 26.17
N VAL A 613 -9.26 -7.31 25.20
CA VAL A 613 -10.47 -7.10 24.39
C VAL A 613 -10.25 -7.61 22.98
N ALA A 614 -10.93 -8.70 22.61
CA ALA A 614 -10.85 -9.26 21.26
C ALA A 614 -11.52 -8.33 20.24
N PRO A 615 -10.77 -7.79 19.25
CA PRO A 615 -11.33 -6.81 18.33
C PRO A 615 -12.05 -7.44 17.14
N SER A 616 -13.03 -6.71 16.57
CA SER A 616 -13.62 -7.00 15.25
C SER A 616 -12.63 -6.72 14.10
N THR A 617 -11.65 -5.84 14.33
CA THR A 617 -10.60 -5.44 13.41
C THR A 617 -9.33 -5.16 14.22
N PRO A 618 -8.16 -5.72 13.86
CA PRO A 618 -6.95 -5.63 14.68
C PRO A 618 -6.70 -4.24 15.26
N TRP A 619 -6.41 -4.14 16.55
CA TRP A 619 -6.25 -2.86 17.25
C TRP A 619 -5.16 -1.96 16.66
N GLN A 620 -4.13 -2.56 16.04
CA GLN A 620 -3.09 -1.87 15.28
C GLN A 620 -3.66 -1.00 14.15
N ARG A 621 -4.83 -1.36 13.62
CA ARG A 621 -5.59 -0.62 12.60
C ARG A 621 -6.61 0.35 13.17
N ARG A 622 -6.76 0.42 14.49
CA ARG A 622 -7.79 1.21 15.20
C ARG A 622 -7.22 2.16 16.24
N VAL A 623 -5.97 2.02 16.67
CA VAL A 623 -5.34 2.82 17.72
C VAL A 623 -4.06 3.52 17.23
N VAL A 624 -3.97 4.82 17.51
CA VAL A 624 -2.75 5.64 17.38
C VAL A 624 -2.25 6.01 18.75
N LEU A 625 -0.95 5.83 18.98
CA LEU A 625 -0.24 6.22 20.19
C LEU A 625 0.26 7.67 20.05
N GLY A 626 -0.30 8.57 20.85
CA GLY A 626 0.09 9.98 20.90
C GLY A 626 1.28 10.19 21.83
N CYS A 627 2.42 10.61 21.28
CA CYS A 627 3.69 10.72 22.01
C CYS A 627 4.16 12.18 22.13
N TRP A 628 4.34 12.67 23.35
CA TRP A 628 4.86 14.02 23.58
C TRP A 628 6.38 14.13 23.48
N ASN A 629 7.12 13.04 23.73
CA ASN A 629 8.57 13.08 23.90
C ASN A 629 9.27 11.81 23.38
N ALA A 630 10.59 11.74 23.49
CA ALA A 630 11.41 10.65 22.95
C ALA A 630 11.25 9.36 23.77
N SER A 631 11.16 9.47 25.09
CA SER A 631 10.97 8.34 26.00
C SER A 631 9.69 7.56 25.72
N VAL A 632 8.55 8.26 25.51
CA VAL A 632 7.27 7.62 25.18
C VAL A 632 7.31 6.97 23.80
N LEU A 633 7.95 7.62 22.81
CA LEU A 633 8.14 7.02 21.48
C LEU A 633 8.95 5.71 21.57
N LYS A 634 10.00 5.69 22.39
CA LYS A 634 10.81 4.49 22.60
C LYS A 634 10.01 3.38 23.26
N ALA A 635 9.36 3.66 24.39
CA ALA A 635 8.50 2.68 25.08
C ALA A 635 7.39 2.13 24.16
N SER A 636 6.81 3.00 23.31
CA SER A 636 5.83 2.59 22.31
C SER A 636 6.40 1.59 21.30
N ARG A 637 7.65 1.77 20.86
CA ARG A 637 8.32 0.84 19.94
C ARG A 637 8.73 -0.46 20.61
N ASP A 638 9.10 -0.42 21.89
CA ASP A 638 9.51 -1.59 22.65
C ASP A 638 8.30 -2.50 22.99
N THR A 639 7.16 -1.92 23.42
CA THR A 639 5.96 -2.68 23.83
C THR A 639 4.96 -2.91 22.71
N LEU A 640 4.76 -1.93 21.82
CA LEU A 640 3.70 -1.90 20.80
C LEU A 640 4.27 -1.55 19.41
N PRO A 641 5.27 -2.30 18.89
CA PRO A 641 6.04 -1.91 17.70
C PRO A 641 5.20 -1.68 16.44
N ASP A 642 4.12 -2.45 16.29
CA ASP A 642 3.23 -2.45 15.12
C ASP A 642 2.15 -1.36 15.14
N TYR A 643 2.08 -0.57 16.22
CA TYR A 643 1.07 0.49 16.34
C TYR A 643 1.54 1.80 15.71
N ALA A 644 0.58 2.54 15.13
CA ALA A 644 0.83 3.87 14.59
C ALA A 644 1.16 4.84 15.74
N VAL A 645 2.10 5.75 15.49
CA VAL A 645 2.51 6.77 16.48
C VAL A 645 2.33 8.16 15.90
N ALA A 646 1.84 9.11 16.69
CA ALA A 646 1.77 10.51 16.33
C ALA A 646 2.43 11.39 17.40
N HIS A 647 3.38 12.22 17.00
CA HIS A 647 3.99 13.19 17.91
C HIS A 647 2.98 14.29 18.28
N ILE A 648 2.74 14.48 19.57
CA ILE A 648 1.92 15.60 20.09
C ILE A 648 2.83 16.77 20.45
N GLY A 649 2.62 17.93 19.81
CA GLY A 649 3.59 19.02 19.87
C GLY A 649 3.02 20.43 20.00
N LEU A 650 3.70 21.25 20.82
CA LEU A 650 3.51 22.70 20.96
C LEU A 650 4.62 23.52 20.27
N SER A 651 5.63 22.86 19.69
CA SER A 651 6.80 23.50 19.10
C SER A 651 7.19 22.85 17.77
N LEU A 652 7.14 23.61 16.68
CA LEU A 652 7.52 23.12 15.35
C LEU A 652 9.00 22.74 15.26
N SER A 653 9.89 23.41 16.02
CA SER A 653 11.33 23.07 15.99
C SER A 653 11.61 21.76 16.71
N TYR A 654 10.92 21.51 17.82
CA TYR A 654 11.01 20.24 18.54
C TYR A 654 10.36 19.10 17.75
N ALA A 655 9.17 19.32 17.18
CA ALA A 655 8.49 18.34 16.34
C ALA A 655 9.36 17.87 15.16
N ARG A 656 10.16 18.76 14.56
CA ARG A 656 11.11 18.39 13.49
C ARG A 656 12.16 17.35 13.92
N HIS A 657 12.40 17.15 15.23
CA HIS A 657 13.29 16.09 15.70
C HIS A 657 12.76 14.69 15.37
N PHE A 658 11.44 14.55 15.19
CA PHE A 658 10.76 13.29 14.91
C PHE A 658 10.56 13.02 13.40
N LEU A 659 10.68 14.05 12.54
CA LEU A 659 10.54 13.89 11.07
C LEU A 659 11.45 12.81 10.45
N PRO A 660 12.73 12.66 10.87
CA PRO A 660 13.61 11.64 10.31
C PRO A 660 13.24 10.20 10.71
N ILE A 661 12.27 10.02 11.61
CA ILE A 661 11.87 8.72 12.13
C ILE A 661 10.76 8.16 11.24
N PRO A 662 10.95 6.97 10.65
CA PRO A 662 9.88 6.26 9.98
C PRO A 662 8.74 6.00 10.97
N GLY A 663 7.49 5.99 10.51
CA GLY A 663 6.40 5.57 11.39
C GLY A 663 5.67 6.68 12.16
N VAL A 664 6.12 7.95 12.14
CA VAL A 664 5.62 8.99 13.07
C VAL A 664 4.80 10.10 12.37
N GLY A 665 3.51 10.18 12.72
CA GLY A 665 2.61 11.28 12.37
C GLY A 665 2.77 12.51 13.28
N PHE A 666 2.03 13.59 13.01
CA PHE A 666 2.20 14.86 13.71
C PHE A 666 0.87 15.46 14.17
N ASN A 667 0.59 15.35 15.47
CA ASN A 667 -0.54 15.98 16.14
C ASN A 667 -0.13 17.34 16.73
N MET A 668 -0.31 18.41 15.96
CA MET A 668 0.26 19.72 16.29
C MET A 668 -0.77 20.72 16.79
N ALA A 669 -0.36 21.51 17.77
CA ALA A 669 -1.20 22.58 18.26
C ALA A 669 -1.45 23.61 17.15
N PHE A 670 -2.72 23.86 16.82
CA PHE A 670 -3.18 24.59 15.65
C PHE A 670 -2.54 25.97 15.49
N HIS A 671 -2.40 26.70 16.60
CA HIS A 671 -1.77 28.03 16.63
C HIS A 671 -0.31 28.02 16.13
N THR A 672 0.37 26.87 16.16
CA THR A 672 1.72 26.71 15.61
C THR A 672 1.71 26.57 14.08
N LEU A 673 0.67 25.95 13.52
CA LEU A 673 0.53 25.64 12.09
C LEU A 673 0.12 26.85 11.24
N VAL A 674 -0.61 27.80 11.83
CA VAL A 674 -1.05 29.02 11.14
C VAL A 674 0.01 30.12 11.07
N ARG A 675 1.18 29.92 11.69
CA ARG A 675 2.27 30.91 11.71
C ARG A 675 2.75 31.22 10.30
N PRO A 676 2.90 32.52 9.94
CA PRO A 676 3.51 32.91 8.67
C PRO A 676 4.86 32.22 8.46
N CYS A 677 5.06 31.67 7.26
CA CYS A 677 6.25 30.95 6.81
C CYS A 677 6.58 29.63 7.55
N GLN A 678 6.64 29.61 8.88
CA GLN A 678 7.08 28.45 9.66
C GLN A 678 6.08 27.30 9.63
N GLY A 679 4.79 27.61 9.81
CA GLY A 679 3.72 26.62 9.80
C GLY A 679 3.53 26.00 8.42
N PRO A 680 3.32 26.79 7.35
CA PRO A 680 3.26 26.27 5.97
C PRO A 680 4.52 25.51 5.53
N ARG A 681 5.72 25.90 5.99
CA ARG A 681 6.93 25.13 5.73
C ARG A 681 6.89 23.78 6.44
N PHE A 682 6.53 23.75 7.71
CA PHE A 682 6.41 22.49 8.45
C PHE A 682 5.36 21.55 7.85
N MET A 683 4.17 22.05 7.50
CA MET A 683 3.14 21.23 6.85
C MET A 683 3.60 20.68 5.49
N ARG A 684 4.40 21.45 4.73
CA ARG A 684 5.05 20.93 3.51
C ARG A 684 6.10 19.87 3.81
N ASP A 685 6.98 20.11 4.78
CA ASP A 685 8.00 19.14 5.21
C ASP A 685 7.33 17.80 5.60
N VAL A 686 6.23 17.87 6.34
CA VAL A 686 5.40 16.71 6.78
C VAL A 686 4.71 16.03 5.59
N ALA A 687 4.12 16.80 4.68
CA ALA A 687 3.43 16.29 3.49
C ALA A 687 4.40 15.63 2.49
N GLU A 688 5.58 16.23 2.26
CA GLU A 688 6.67 15.65 1.45
C GLU A 688 7.17 14.34 2.07
N ALA A 689 7.26 14.28 3.40
CA ALA A 689 7.55 13.05 4.14
C ALA A 689 6.37 12.06 4.21
N ARG A 690 5.22 12.40 3.62
CA ARG A 690 3.96 11.63 3.56
C ARG A 690 3.33 11.29 4.92
N ARG A 691 3.73 11.99 5.98
CA ARG A 691 3.24 11.79 7.35
C ARG A 691 1.87 12.47 7.55
N PRO A 692 0.95 11.95 8.38
CA PRO A 692 -0.35 12.59 8.62
C PRO A 692 -0.21 13.80 9.54
N PRO A 693 -0.62 15.00 9.11
CA PRO A 693 -0.74 16.17 9.98
C PRO A 693 -2.15 16.25 10.62
N TYR A 694 -2.21 16.23 11.94
CA TYR A 694 -3.41 16.56 12.72
C TYR A 694 -3.26 17.93 13.39
N ALA A 695 -4.38 18.66 13.51
CA ALA A 695 -4.41 19.98 14.14
C ALA A 695 -5.32 19.97 15.37
N TRP A 696 -4.80 20.39 16.53
CA TRP A 696 -5.54 20.45 17.79
C TRP A 696 -5.38 21.77 18.56
N THR A 697 -6.32 22.23 19.37
CA THR A 697 -7.76 21.99 19.26
C THR A 697 -8.37 23.10 18.41
N VAL A 698 -9.19 22.76 17.41
CA VAL A 698 -9.76 23.72 16.46
C VAL A 698 -11.27 23.80 16.65
N ASN A 699 -11.72 24.81 17.42
CA ASN A 699 -13.13 24.93 17.79
C ASN A 699 -13.90 26.06 17.07
N HIS A 700 -13.19 26.96 16.39
CA HIS A 700 -13.82 28.11 15.74
C HIS A 700 -14.13 27.80 14.26
N PRO A 701 -15.36 28.02 13.75
CA PRO A 701 -15.75 27.68 12.38
C PRO A 701 -14.82 28.24 11.29
N ARG A 702 -14.34 29.47 11.45
CA ARG A 702 -13.35 30.07 10.54
C ARG A 702 -12.04 29.26 10.44
N TRP A 703 -11.57 28.71 11.57
CA TRP A 703 -10.35 27.91 11.61
C TRP A 703 -10.58 26.47 11.15
N MET A 704 -11.78 25.93 11.41
CA MET A 704 -12.24 24.68 10.81
C MET A 704 -12.25 24.77 9.28
N ARG A 705 -12.85 25.84 8.72
CA ARG A 705 -12.81 26.14 7.28
C ARG A 705 -11.38 26.31 6.78
N TRP A 706 -10.53 27.03 7.51
CA TRP A 706 -9.12 27.18 7.14
C TRP A 706 -8.43 25.81 7.02
N CYS A 707 -8.69 24.85 7.91
CA CYS A 707 -8.11 23.51 7.80
C CYS A 707 -8.58 22.79 6.53
N ILE A 708 -9.87 22.89 6.19
CA ILE A 708 -10.46 22.28 5.00
C ILE A 708 -9.85 22.88 3.71
N GLU A 709 -9.74 24.21 3.63
CA GLU A 709 -9.22 24.94 2.47
C GLU A 709 -7.74 24.63 2.14
N ARG A 710 -6.98 24.03 3.08
CA ARG A 710 -5.57 23.66 2.85
C ARG A 710 -5.40 22.29 2.22
N ASN A 711 -6.46 21.51 2.10
CA ASN A 711 -6.41 20.21 1.44
C ASN A 711 -6.68 20.39 -0.05
N GLY A 712 -5.85 19.78 -0.88
CA GLY A 712 -5.98 19.79 -2.34
C GLY A 712 -5.96 18.37 -2.92
N PRO A 713 -6.30 18.20 -4.21
CA PRO A 713 -6.36 16.88 -4.84
C PRO A 713 -5.02 16.12 -4.69
N GLY A 714 -5.04 15.01 -3.95
CA GLY A 714 -3.88 14.14 -3.74
C GLY A 714 -2.88 14.55 -2.65
N ILE A 715 -3.06 15.69 -1.97
CA ILE A 715 -2.22 16.12 -0.83
C ILE A 715 -3.08 16.81 0.23
N ALA A 716 -3.23 16.17 1.39
CA ALA A 716 -3.81 16.78 2.60
C ALA A 716 -2.70 17.46 3.41
N LEU A 717 -2.81 18.78 3.61
CA LEU A 717 -1.93 19.54 4.51
C LEU A 717 -2.44 19.52 5.96
N VAL A 718 -3.71 19.18 6.16
CA VAL A 718 -4.34 18.88 7.46
C VAL A 718 -5.24 17.66 7.27
N ASP A 719 -4.74 16.48 7.63
CA ASP A 719 -5.42 15.18 7.44
C ASP A 719 -6.53 14.95 8.47
N GLY A 720 -6.43 15.55 9.66
CA GLY A 720 -7.48 15.49 10.67
C GLY A 720 -7.52 16.71 11.58
N VAL A 721 -8.72 17.03 12.04
CA VAL A 721 -8.99 18.16 12.92
C VAL A 721 -9.55 17.64 14.24
N ILE A 722 -8.82 17.92 15.32
CA ILE A 722 -9.21 17.60 16.68
C ILE A 722 -10.00 18.78 17.24
N THR A 723 -11.27 18.54 17.58
CA THR A 723 -12.25 19.56 17.98
C THR A 723 -13.09 19.08 19.15
N ASP A 724 -13.46 20.02 20.05
CA ASP A 724 -14.41 19.74 21.13
C ASP A 724 -15.84 19.50 20.59
N ASP A 725 -16.14 20.05 19.41
CA ASP A 725 -17.42 19.94 18.71
C ASP A 725 -17.23 19.30 17.33
N PRO A 726 -17.22 17.95 17.24
CA PRO A 726 -17.13 17.24 15.97
C PRO A 726 -18.36 17.45 15.07
N ALA A 727 -19.55 17.70 15.64
CA ALA A 727 -20.76 17.95 14.86
C ALA A 727 -20.66 19.28 14.08
N LEU A 728 -20.15 20.33 14.73
CA LEU A 728 -19.89 21.62 14.10
C LEU A 728 -18.84 21.53 13.00
N TYR A 729 -17.78 20.74 13.20
CA TYR A 729 -16.75 20.55 12.18
C TYR A 729 -17.31 19.84 10.94
N LEU A 730 -18.05 18.74 11.13
CA LEU A 730 -18.69 18.01 10.03
C LEU A 730 -19.71 18.88 9.29
N ASP A 731 -20.44 19.73 10.01
CA ASP A 731 -21.34 20.71 9.39
C ASP A 731 -20.57 21.74 8.56
N THR A 732 -19.42 22.18 9.05
CA THR A 732 -18.52 23.09 8.30
C THR A 732 -17.99 22.44 7.02
N CYS A 733 -17.65 21.14 7.06
CA CYS A 733 -17.25 20.36 5.87
C CYS A 733 -18.39 20.32 4.84
N ARG A 734 -19.60 19.92 5.24
CA ARG A 734 -20.77 19.86 4.35
C ARG A 734 -21.07 21.20 3.67
N ARG A 735 -21.09 22.29 4.46
CA ARG A 735 -21.30 23.65 3.92
C ARG A 735 -20.23 24.05 2.91
N TYR A 736 -18.97 23.71 3.18
CA TYR A 736 -17.87 24.00 2.26
C TYR A 736 -18.02 23.21 0.95
N GLU A 737 -18.39 21.93 1.01
CA GLU A 737 -18.65 21.12 -0.18
C GLU A 737 -19.80 21.66 -1.03
N ASP A 738 -20.91 22.05 -0.39
CA ASP A 738 -22.06 22.64 -1.07
C ASP A 738 -21.68 23.96 -1.78
N GLU A 739 -20.86 24.81 -1.14
CA GLU A 739 -20.33 26.05 -1.74
C GLU A 739 -19.47 25.77 -2.98
N VAL A 740 -18.57 24.78 -2.89
CA VAL A 740 -17.69 24.37 -4.01
C VAL A 740 -18.51 23.78 -5.16
N ARG A 741 -19.52 22.95 -4.89
CA ARG A 741 -20.40 22.36 -5.92
C ARG A 741 -21.32 23.39 -6.58
N GLY A 742 -21.80 24.37 -5.82
CA GLY A 742 -22.72 25.40 -6.31
C GLY A 742 -22.08 26.56 -7.09
N GLY A 743 -20.74 26.56 -7.27
CA GLY A 743 -20.03 27.64 -7.97
C GLY A 743 -20.09 29.01 -7.27
N ALA A 744 -20.53 29.04 -6.01
CA ALA A 744 -20.76 30.27 -5.26
C ALA A 744 -19.51 30.65 -4.45
N SER A 745 -18.74 31.61 -4.94
CA SER A 745 -17.72 32.31 -4.14
C SER A 745 -18.40 33.34 -3.21
N ARG A 746 -18.98 32.89 -2.10
CA ARG A 746 -19.36 33.81 -0.99
C ARG A 746 -18.31 33.75 0.10
N ARG A 747 -17.33 34.67 0.02
CA ARG A 747 -16.51 35.04 1.18
C ARG A 747 -17.35 35.96 2.07
N ASP A 748 -17.88 35.43 3.17
CA ASP A 748 -18.32 36.29 4.26
C ASP A 748 -17.08 37.04 4.80
N ARG A 749 -16.99 38.33 4.49
CA ARG A 749 -15.94 39.19 5.02
C ARG A 749 -16.22 39.42 6.50
N ALA A 750 -15.44 38.77 7.36
CA ALA A 750 -15.41 39.07 8.79
C ALA A 750 -15.12 40.56 9.00
N SER A 751 -15.81 41.17 9.96
CA SER A 751 -15.54 42.55 10.37
C SER A 751 -14.08 42.72 10.81
N LEU A 752 -13.54 43.94 10.69
CA LEU A 752 -12.17 44.27 11.10
C LEU A 752 -11.93 43.88 12.58
N THR A 753 -12.92 44.11 13.44
CA THR A 753 -12.91 43.75 14.87
C THR A 753 -12.81 42.24 15.10
N GLN A 754 -13.55 41.41 14.36
CA GLN A 754 -13.44 39.95 14.44
C GLN A 754 -12.07 39.45 13.97
N THR A 755 -11.50 40.06 12.94
CA THR A 755 -10.18 39.66 12.42
C THR A 755 -9.05 40.05 13.39
N VAL A 756 -9.11 41.23 14.00
CA VAL A 756 -8.16 41.67 15.03
C VAL A 756 -8.28 40.81 16.29
N GLY A 757 -9.50 40.50 16.74
CA GLY A 757 -9.74 39.66 17.92
C GLY A 757 -9.16 38.24 17.75
N LEU A 758 -9.38 37.61 16.60
CA LEU A 758 -8.82 36.29 16.29
C LEU A 758 -7.29 36.30 16.19
N ALA A 759 -6.70 37.37 15.65
CA ALA A 759 -5.25 37.53 15.60
C ALA A 759 -4.64 37.68 17.00
N LEU A 760 -5.29 38.44 17.89
CA LEU A 760 -4.85 38.65 19.27
C LEU A 760 -4.94 37.36 20.10
N ASP A 761 -6.01 36.58 19.95
CA ASP A 761 -6.16 35.24 20.57
C ASP A 761 -5.03 34.30 20.13
N MET A 762 -4.70 34.28 18.83
CA MET A 762 -3.59 33.46 18.31
C MET A 762 -2.23 33.85 18.90
N VAL A 763 -1.95 35.15 19.00
CA VAL A 763 -0.70 35.64 19.62
C VAL A 763 -0.64 35.22 21.08
N THR A 764 -1.74 35.37 21.81
CA THR A 764 -1.83 35.03 23.24
C THR A 764 -1.59 33.54 23.45
N ARG A 765 -2.32 32.67 22.73
CA ARG A 765 -2.14 31.21 22.79
C ARG A 765 -0.71 30.80 22.45
N HIS A 766 -0.11 31.45 21.46
CA HIS A 766 1.26 31.19 21.05
C HIS A 766 2.27 31.51 22.17
N VAL A 767 2.11 32.65 22.85
CA VAL A 767 2.97 33.03 23.98
C VAL A 767 2.83 32.02 25.11
N VAL A 768 1.60 31.68 25.49
CA VAL A 768 1.31 30.69 26.53
C VAL A 768 1.92 29.33 26.18
N ALA A 769 1.73 28.84 24.95
CA ALA A 769 2.30 27.57 24.50
C ALA A 769 3.83 27.55 24.55
N LYS A 770 4.50 28.66 24.21
CA LYS A 770 5.95 28.78 24.36
C LYS A 770 6.39 28.72 25.81
N LEU A 771 5.68 29.40 26.71
CA LEU A 771 5.97 29.35 28.15
C LEU A 771 5.77 27.93 28.70
N ILE A 772 4.69 27.26 28.32
CA ILE A 772 4.43 25.86 28.70
C ILE A 772 5.52 24.94 28.16
N PHE A 773 5.87 25.06 26.87
CA PHE A 773 6.94 24.26 26.27
C PHE A 773 8.28 24.50 26.98
N TRP A 774 8.64 25.75 27.22
CA TRP A 774 9.88 26.12 27.91
C TRP A 774 9.91 25.56 29.33
N TYR A 775 8.82 25.72 30.09
CA TYR A 775 8.69 25.19 31.44
C TYR A 775 8.78 23.66 31.46
N ARG A 776 8.02 22.97 30.60
CA ARG A 776 8.05 21.50 30.51
C ARG A 776 9.42 20.95 30.09
N LYS A 777 10.09 21.62 29.14
CA LYS A 777 11.41 21.20 28.64
C LYS A 777 12.54 21.50 29.60
N HIS A 778 12.62 22.74 30.10
CA HIS A 778 13.80 23.23 30.82
C HIS A 778 13.64 23.25 32.34
N VAL A 779 12.42 23.32 32.87
CA VAL A 779 12.19 23.31 34.33
C VAL A 779 11.79 21.92 34.80
N GLN A 780 10.84 21.26 34.13
CA GLN A 780 10.37 19.92 34.53
C GLN A 780 11.17 18.77 33.92
N GLY A 781 11.96 19.03 32.87
CA GLY A 781 12.74 17.98 32.19
C GLY A 781 11.89 16.91 31.47
N ARG A 782 10.62 17.20 31.18
CA ARG A 782 9.64 16.22 30.64
C ARG A 782 9.62 16.10 29.11
N LEU A 783 10.36 16.95 28.40
CA LEU A 783 10.44 16.95 26.92
C LEU A 783 11.89 16.68 26.47
N ASP A 784 12.27 15.41 26.59
CA ASP A 784 13.60 14.91 26.22
C ASP A 784 13.82 14.86 24.70
N ASP A 785 15.08 14.90 24.28
CA ASP A 785 15.47 14.80 22.87
C ASP A 785 15.96 13.38 22.57
N LEU A 786 15.74 12.91 21.35
CA LEU A 786 16.30 11.64 20.87
C LEU A 786 17.83 11.75 20.78
N ASP A 787 18.55 10.95 21.57
CA ASP A 787 20.00 10.85 21.47
C ASP A 787 20.42 10.22 20.12
N LEU A 788 21.69 10.44 19.72
CA LEU A 788 22.22 9.98 18.43
C LEU A 788 22.25 8.45 18.27
N LYS A 789 22.40 7.71 19.37
CA LYS A 789 22.44 6.24 19.36
C LYS A 789 21.03 5.70 19.14
N THR A 790 20.06 6.23 19.86
CA THR A 790 18.64 5.93 19.74
C THR A 790 18.11 6.29 18.34
N ARG A 791 18.52 7.44 17.76
CA ARG A 791 18.19 7.78 16.36
C ARG A 791 18.74 6.80 15.33
N ARG A 792 19.90 6.18 15.59
CA ARG A 792 20.50 5.19 14.68
C ARG A 792 19.85 3.83 14.83
N GLN A 793 19.46 3.47 16.05
CA GLN A 793 18.77 2.21 16.35
C GLN A 793 17.35 2.20 15.75
N ILE A 794 16.55 3.24 16.02
CA ILE A 794 15.18 3.38 15.48
C ILE A 794 15.16 3.51 13.93
N LYS A 795 16.27 3.92 13.30
CA LYS A 795 16.38 3.93 11.83
C LYS A 795 16.79 2.59 11.23
N ARG A 796 17.33 1.69 12.05
CA ARG A 796 17.87 0.40 11.64
C ARG A 796 16.85 -0.71 11.88
N ASP A 797 16.13 -0.62 13.00
CA ASP A 797 14.92 -1.39 13.33
C ASP A 797 13.76 -0.87 12.47
#